data_AF-A0A1G6G243-F1
#
_entry.id   AF-A0A1G6G243-F1
#
_cell.length_a   1.000
_cell.length_b   1.000
_cell.length_c   1.000
_cell.angle_alpha   90.00
_cell.angle_beta   90.00
_cell.angle_gamma   90.00
#
_symmetry.space_group_name_H-M   'P 1'
#
loop_
_entity.id
_entity.type
_entity.pdbx_description
1 polymer ?
#
loop_
_entity_poly.entity_id
_entity_poly.type
_entity_poly.pdbx_seq_one_letter_code
_entity_poly.pdbx_strand_id
1 'polypeptide(L)'
;MEKLNFRWLSLFVIIGIIITLAFPVKAQQSNNVGKGEGRFTLSLSGDGWFLWQDKKAEWKQDRLYLPEEITDLSLLPVNPPTGGWEQLQSQYAQAVKVPGTVEEYLTTSDYPRPEDGVGVSWWFRNLKLPADLKGKRFLIHFESVRLRAEVYLDGKLVAYDIIGESPFDADITDAVQPGKEQCLAVRVTNPGGNFHWQDFNEMYWGKYQIPPGRSFGGIIGRVHLDAVSPVYVSDIYMQNQPERTKVKAIITVHNASTKTGRQDIHVSLYEKEDPGQVILTKKLPHVDLNPGTNTVTVELDCPDAKIWDLDTPHLYTCKVDIKNGKKLSDQAFQTFGFRWFEPVGIGENALLRLNGRRIMLRTAISWGYWPVTGLYATPEMAEKQVLTAKSMGLNMLNFHRSIGSPVVLEKADELGLLYYEEPGAFHSAGHDPFIRTMVNTKLHRMVLRDRSHPSLVIYNLINEFGGPRSKDKELVDKRMADMKKAHALDPSRVMTFTSGWASKEPTEEDSKAHMLPFDTILHRKGWFDNHRAGGPATWEEGYYQGPKDNLMYTDNKTEVYMRGEEGAISTPPRIAEIAKEIDRTGLTGWDGLFWKKQNESFRQFMKKKDLLPYFGSVDSLTRMLGDVSFDHQGRRIQGMRMLDIGDAYAINGWESMPYDNHSGVVDIYRNPKGNLSTLAYYMQPLYIAVSSRSQFTRLPGKVDVDFYMVNEKNLNGKYRLLVDVCSPNGKDQLCVEKEVNISGGDCFGQLLLENYSINIDGIPGIYQVKARLVDTSGRVCAEGKDEILGISWKKEQLVGKGALYGAIDDPVISFYQKVTGKVLPAFQPDMEKLDWIIVTRPSLDMPQPVLPEFFKQQNGKAAFEISFYKDDDLRALAGITSDTKIDRTFAEGAQPDALLPANQAFSAIWKGKLIVPQTGMYMIGATTDRGVRLAVNNQRIIDEWGNEKEITLTRPFQLKEGEEVEITLEYRQQKMSGSVQLVWARPGSAAIAPQELLDRVKKDGTSLLLLKSAESWMDIVSENTGSSYHGYYSVGRNWIGGVHFVKDHPLFKDLPVNCAMGWPYQGLVRDGDRRLGMYMDNEELVVGSYRSTPFHLGTAVGIVPCGKGKVYYSTLDLIDHLNEPSGSSEVARKLFCNFIEVAVNENCTHP
;
A
#
# COMPACT_ATOMS: atom_id res chain seq x y z
N MET A 1 -40.01 -24.87 -8.76
CA MET A 1 -39.76 -25.71 -9.95
C MET A 1 -38.27 -25.91 -10.06
N GLU A 2 -37.83 -27.06 -9.56
CA GLU A 2 -36.45 -27.54 -9.60
C GLU A 2 -36.09 -28.01 -11.01
N LYS A 3 -34.78 -28.00 -11.30
CA LYS A 3 -34.09 -28.66 -12.43
C LYS A 3 -34.41 -28.10 -13.82
N LEU A 4 -33.54 -27.20 -14.30
CA LEU A 4 -32.71 -27.39 -15.51
C LEU A 4 -31.82 -26.15 -15.75
N ASN A 5 -30.61 -26.39 -16.25
CA ASN A 5 -29.64 -25.43 -16.80
C ASN A 5 -28.62 -24.76 -15.87
N PHE A 6 -27.90 -25.58 -15.09
CA PHE A 6 -26.47 -25.34 -14.79
C PHE A 6 -25.63 -26.32 -15.61
N ARG A 7 -25.21 -25.91 -16.81
CA ARG A 7 -24.31 -26.72 -17.66
C ARG A 7 -23.40 -25.87 -18.55
N TRP A 8 -22.78 -24.80 -18.01
CA TRP A 8 -21.70 -24.06 -18.70
C TRP A 8 -20.65 -23.45 -17.74
N LEU A 9 -20.43 -24.03 -16.55
CA LEU A 9 -19.38 -23.56 -15.62
C LEU A 9 -18.56 -24.68 -14.96
N SER A 10 -18.50 -25.87 -15.56
CA SER A 10 -17.78 -27.02 -14.99
C SER A 10 -16.71 -27.61 -15.91
N LEU A 11 -16.29 -26.90 -16.97
CA LEU A 11 -15.22 -27.36 -17.86
C LEU A 11 -13.83 -26.77 -17.55
N PHE A 12 -13.68 -25.92 -16.52
CA PHE A 12 -12.37 -25.37 -16.12
C PHE A 12 -11.86 -25.86 -14.74
N VAL A 13 -12.54 -26.81 -14.09
CA VAL A 13 -12.17 -27.27 -12.73
C VAL A 13 -11.83 -28.77 -12.66
N ILE A 14 -11.95 -29.55 -13.75
CA ILE A 14 -11.59 -30.99 -13.79
C ILE A 14 -10.59 -31.33 -14.93
N ILE A 15 -9.78 -30.35 -15.36
CA ILE A 15 -8.49 -30.60 -16.04
C ILE A 15 -7.42 -29.75 -15.32
N GLY A 16 -7.42 -29.83 -13.99
CA GLY A 16 -6.50 -29.10 -13.11
C GLY A 16 -5.81 -29.99 -12.08
N ILE A 17 -5.90 -31.31 -12.23
CA ILE A 17 -5.23 -32.30 -11.38
C ILE A 17 -4.69 -33.40 -12.31
N ILE A 18 -3.38 -33.65 -12.25
CA ILE A 18 -2.55 -34.49 -13.14
C ILE A 18 -2.12 -33.79 -14.46
N ILE A 19 -1.43 -32.66 -14.37
CA ILE A 19 -0.15 -32.43 -15.07
C ILE A 19 0.73 -31.62 -14.12
N THR A 20 1.26 -32.27 -13.09
CA THR A 20 2.46 -31.80 -12.39
C THR A 20 3.66 -32.21 -13.23
N LEU A 21 3.78 -31.64 -14.43
CA LEU A 21 5.07 -31.54 -15.09
C LEU A 21 5.56 -30.14 -14.79
N ALA A 22 6.31 -30.02 -13.70
CA ALA A 22 7.39 -29.07 -13.66
C ALA A 22 8.19 -29.30 -14.96
N PHE A 23 7.92 -28.51 -15.99
CA PHE A 23 8.92 -28.24 -16.98
C PHE A 23 9.86 -27.27 -16.28
N PRO A 24 11.03 -27.70 -15.76
CA PRO A 24 12.12 -26.76 -15.82
C PRO A 24 12.13 -26.33 -17.30
N VAL A 25 12.24 -25.03 -17.57
CA VAL A 25 13.11 -24.66 -18.67
C VAL A 25 14.42 -25.32 -18.26
N LYS A 26 14.62 -26.58 -18.70
CA LYS A 26 15.94 -27.11 -18.88
C LYS A 26 16.52 -26.02 -19.76
N ALA A 27 17.35 -25.17 -19.17
CA ALA A 27 18.48 -24.64 -19.91
C ALA A 27 18.90 -25.83 -20.75
N GLN A 28 18.68 -25.73 -22.06
CA GLN A 28 19.25 -26.69 -22.97
C GLN A 28 20.72 -26.63 -22.62
N GLN A 29 21.17 -27.57 -21.79
CA GLN A 29 22.51 -28.08 -21.89
C GLN A 29 22.57 -28.49 -23.35
N SER A 30 23.07 -27.58 -24.18
CA SER A 30 23.49 -27.86 -25.52
C SER A 30 24.72 -28.77 -25.38
N ASN A 31 24.50 -29.98 -24.88
CA ASN A 31 25.50 -31.06 -24.79
C ASN A 31 25.87 -31.60 -26.18
N ASN A 32 25.62 -30.82 -27.25
CA ASN A 32 26.01 -31.11 -28.61
C ASN A 32 26.63 -29.89 -29.31
N VAL A 33 27.34 -29.05 -28.56
CA VAL A 33 28.40 -28.23 -29.15
C VAL A 33 29.69 -29.05 -29.05
N GLY A 34 30.39 -29.25 -30.18
CA GLY A 34 31.61 -30.06 -30.23
C GLY A 34 32.62 -29.64 -29.16
N LYS A 35 33.40 -30.60 -28.63
CA LYS A 35 34.40 -30.42 -27.57
C LYS A 35 35.09 -29.03 -27.63
N GLY A 36 34.75 -28.13 -26.70
CA GLY A 36 35.37 -26.80 -26.54
C GLY A 36 34.93 -25.68 -27.50
N GLU A 37 33.91 -25.87 -28.34
CA GLU A 37 33.34 -24.81 -29.19
C GLU A 37 32.22 -24.02 -28.46
N GLY A 38 32.03 -22.74 -28.79
CA GLY A 38 30.96 -21.91 -28.23
C GLY A 38 31.08 -21.54 -26.73
N ARG A 39 29.99 -21.03 -26.18
CA ARG A 39 29.82 -20.66 -24.76
C ARG A 39 29.47 -21.89 -23.93
N PHE A 40 30.05 -21.99 -22.73
CA PHE A 40 29.60 -22.94 -21.71
C PHE A 40 28.99 -22.16 -20.54
N THR A 41 27.77 -22.52 -20.13
CA THR A 41 27.06 -21.87 -19.03
C THR A 41 26.76 -22.88 -17.92
N LEU A 42 27.07 -22.52 -16.69
CA LEU A 42 26.79 -23.29 -15.48
C LEU A 42 25.92 -22.46 -14.54
N SER A 43 24.69 -22.89 -14.29
CA SER A 43 23.88 -22.29 -13.22
C SER A 43 24.53 -22.55 -11.86
N LEU A 44 24.68 -21.50 -11.07
CA LEU A 44 25.08 -21.56 -9.67
C LEU A 44 23.90 -21.24 -8.74
N SER A 45 22.69 -21.09 -9.28
CA SER A 45 21.47 -20.86 -8.51
C SER A 45 20.92 -22.19 -7.96
N GLY A 46 20.11 -22.11 -6.92
CA GLY A 46 19.56 -23.24 -6.18
C GLY A 46 20.49 -23.73 -5.08
N ASP A 47 20.52 -25.05 -4.91
CA ASP A 47 21.22 -25.71 -3.82
C ASP A 47 22.76 -25.65 -3.94
N GLY A 48 23.42 -26.07 -2.85
CA GLY A 48 24.88 -26.22 -2.76
C GLY A 48 25.60 -25.03 -2.15
N TRP A 49 24.86 -24.02 -1.68
CA TRP A 49 25.40 -22.89 -0.94
C TRP A 49 25.31 -23.11 0.57
N PHE A 50 26.22 -22.45 1.29
CA PHE A 50 26.25 -22.39 2.74
C PHE A 50 26.30 -20.94 3.21
N LEU A 51 25.54 -20.63 4.26
CA LEU A 51 25.45 -19.32 4.89
C LEU A 51 26.06 -19.38 6.30
N TRP A 52 26.98 -18.46 6.58
CA TRP A 52 27.48 -18.22 7.93
C TRP A 52 27.43 -16.73 8.28
N GLN A 53 26.77 -16.39 9.39
CA GLN A 53 26.74 -15.01 9.91
C GLN A 53 27.96 -14.77 10.81
N ASP A 54 28.92 -13.98 10.32
CA ASP A 54 30.15 -13.67 11.04
C ASP A 54 29.95 -12.44 11.93
N LYS A 55 29.37 -12.68 13.12
CA LYS A 55 29.05 -11.63 14.11
C LYS A 55 30.26 -10.91 14.70
N LYS A 56 31.48 -11.42 14.46
CA LYS A 56 32.73 -10.86 15.00
C LYS A 56 33.52 -10.07 13.96
N ALA A 57 33.12 -10.11 12.68
CA ALA A 57 33.80 -9.36 11.65
C ALA A 57 33.63 -7.85 11.86
N GLU A 58 34.74 -7.12 11.76
CA GLU A 58 34.74 -5.66 11.69
C GLU A 58 34.35 -5.21 10.27
N TRP A 59 33.56 -4.15 10.19
CA TRP A 59 33.09 -3.60 8.90
C TRP A 59 32.64 -2.13 8.95
N LYS A 60 32.27 -1.62 10.14
CA LYS A 60 31.64 -0.30 10.31
C LYS A 60 32.51 0.87 9.85
N GLN A 61 33.83 0.71 9.88
CA GLN A 61 34.81 1.73 9.50
C GLN A 61 35.48 1.44 8.15
N ASP A 62 34.96 0.48 7.39
CA ASP A 62 35.54 0.12 6.10
C ASP A 62 35.54 1.31 5.14
N ARG A 63 36.62 1.42 4.36
CA ARG A 63 36.59 2.23 3.14
C ARG A 63 35.65 1.55 2.15
N LEU A 64 34.70 2.32 1.61
CA LEU A 64 33.87 1.90 0.49
C LEU A 64 34.48 2.40 -0.82
N TYR A 65 34.37 1.58 -1.86
CA TYR A 65 34.87 1.85 -3.20
C TYR A 65 33.70 1.83 -4.19
N LEU A 66 33.61 2.83 -5.05
CA LEU A 66 32.66 2.83 -6.17
C LEU A 66 33.20 1.95 -7.30
N PRO A 67 32.35 1.34 -8.15
CA PRO A 67 32.82 0.48 -9.24
C PRO A 67 33.86 1.13 -10.16
N GLU A 68 33.71 2.43 -10.42
CA GLU A 68 34.63 3.22 -11.26
C GLU A 68 36.01 3.49 -10.62
N GLU A 69 36.15 3.34 -9.30
CA GLU A 69 37.43 3.47 -8.60
C GLU A 69 38.28 2.20 -8.67
N ILE A 70 37.68 1.07 -9.09
CA ILE A 70 38.31 -0.26 -9.05
C ILE A 70 38.98 -0.52 -10.40
N THR A 71 40.19 -0.02 -10.55
CA THR A 71 41.04 -0.29 -11.74
C THR A 71 41.91 -1.53 -11.57
N ASP A 72 42.23 -1.89 -10.32
CA ASP A 72 43.01 -3.07 -9.96
C ASP A 72 42.54 -3.61 -8.60
N LEU A 73 42.05 -4.85 -8.59
CA LEU A 73 41.55 -5.52 -7.38
C LEU A 73 42.64 -5.78 -6.34
N SER A 74 43.92 -5.82 -6.74
CA SER A 74 45.04 -6.03 -5.82
C SER A 74 45.27 -4.84 -4.87
N LEU A 75 44.65 -3.68 -5.17
CA LEU A 75 44.69 -2.47 -4.34
C LEU A 75 43.59 -2.44 -3.26
N LEU A 76 42.63 -3.37 -3.31
CA LEU A 76 41.55 -3.46 -2.33
C LEU A 76 42.01 -4.30 -1.12
N PRO A 77 41.51 -3.99 0.10
CA PRO A 77 41.78 -4.83 1.26
C PRO A 77 41.15 -6.21 1.08
N VAL A 78 41.91 -7.25 1.42
CA VAL A 78 41.39 -8.63 1.52
C VAL A 78 40.87 -8.83 2.94
N ASN A 79 39.56 -9.03 3.08
CA ASN A 79 38.90 -9.20 4.37
C ASN A 79 38.62 -10.70 4.62
N PRO A 80 39.48 -11.44 5.35
CA PRO A 80 39.27 -12.86 5.61
C PRO A 80 38.10 -13.08 6.58
N PRO A 81 37.50 -14.29 6.60
CA PRO A 81 36.53 -14.65 7.61
C PRO A 81 37.15 -14.63 9.02
N THR A 82 36.37 -14.29 10.05
CA THR A 82 36.89 -14.24 11.42
C THR A 82 37.38 -15.62 11.85
N GLY A 83 38.67 -15.73 12.15
CA GLY A 83 39.27 -17.02 12.48
C GLY A 83 39.74 -17.84 11.28
N GLY A 84 39.86 -17.24 10.09
CA GLY A 84 40.55 -17.81 8.93
C GLY A 84 39.64 -18.41 7.86
N TRP A 85 40.22 -18.74 6.69
CA TRP A 85 39.51 -19.33 5.55
C TRP A 85 39.00 -20.75 5.84
N GLU A 86 39.63 -21.45 6.78
CA GLU A 86 39.23 -22.75 7.30
C GLU A 86 37.85 -22.76 7.98
N GLN A 87 37.29 -21.59 8.32
CA GLN A 87 35.93 -21.47 8.86
C GLN A 87 34.84 -21.69 7.81
N LEU A 88 35.16 -21.57 6.52
CA LEU A 88 34.21 -21.78 5.42
C LEU A 88 34.01 -23.28 5.14
N GLN A 89 33.48 -23.98 6.13
CA GLN A 89 33.15 -25.41 6.08
C GLN A 89 31.68 -25.61 6.40
N SER A 90 31.07 -26.61 5.76
CA SER A 90 29.63 -26.91 5.91
C SER A 90 29.21 -27.21 7.35
N GLN A 91 30.13 -27.64 8.23
CA GLN A 91 29.84 -27.93 9.63
C GLN A 91 29.62 -26.68 10.51
N TYR A 92 30.04 -25.51 10.05
CA TYR A 92 29.91 -24.23 10.77
C TYR A 92 28.89 -23.27 10.13
N ALA A 93 28.22 -23.73 9.08
CA ALA A 93 27.34 -22.92 8.25
C ALA A 93 26.02 -23.64 7.98
N GLN A 94 24.97 -22.89 7.71
CA GLN A 94 23.67 -23.41 7.35
C GLN A 94 23.62 -23.68 5.84
N ALA A 95 23.15 -24.85 5.42
CA ALA A 95 22.88 -25.11 4.01
C ALA A 95 21.71 -24.25 3.53
N VAL A 96 21.89 -23.55 2.41
CA VAL A 96 20.93 -22.57 1.87
C VAL A 96 20.83 -22.67 0.35
N LYS A 97 19.84 -21.97 -0.21
CA LYS A 97 19.71 -21.75 -1.65
C LYS A 97 20.07 -20.31 -2.00
N VAL A 98 20.50 -20.12 -3.25
CA VAL A 98 20.68 -18.80 -3.87
C VAL A 98 19.76 -18.70 -5.09
N PRO A 99 18.91 -17.68 -5.26
CA PRO A 99 18.75 -16.52 -4.38
C PRO A 99 18.33 -16.89 -2.94
N GLY A 100 18.73 -16.06 -1.97
CA GLY A 100 18.48 -16.26 -0.54
C GLY A 100 18.81 -15.02 0.29
N THR A 101 18.08 -14.81 1.39
CA THR A 101 18.37 -13.72 2.35
C THR A 101 18.81 -14.25 3.71
N VAL A 102 19.57 -13.47 4.47
CA VAL A 102 19.94 -13.82 5.85
C VAL A 102 18.69 -13.98 6.71
N GLU A 103 17.70 -13.11 6.51
CA GLU A 103 16.44 -13.07 7.25
C GLU A 103 15.57 -14.29 6.97
N GLU A 104 15.57 -14.82 5.75
CA GLU A 104 14.87 -16.07 5.40
C GLU A 104 15.36 -17.25 6.25
N TYR A 105 16.68 -17.37 6.46
CA TYR A 105 17.27 -18.56 7.08
C TYR A 105 17.51 -18.43 8.58
N LEU A 106 17.76 -17.22 9.09
CA LEU A 106 18.21 -16.99 10.47
C LEU A 106 17.14 -16.36 11.38
N THR A 107 15.99 -15.92 10.85
CA THR A 107 14.91 -15.38 11.69
C THR A 107 14.26 -16.47 12.54
N THR A 108 14.17 -16.22 13.84
CA THR A 108 13.58 -17.16 14.82
C THR A 108 12.53 -16.52 15.73
N SER A 109 12.29 -15.21 15.60
CA SER A 109 11.31 -14.48 16.40
C SER A 109 9.97 -14.32 15.66
N ASP A 110 8.90 -14.09 16.43
CA ASP A 110 7.59 -13.68 15.92
C ASP A 110 7.46 -12.14 15.76
N TYR A 111 8.58 -11.44 15.90
CA TYR A 111 8.73 -10.00 15.81
C TYR A 111 10.12 -9.69 15.23
N PRO A 112 10.33 -9.94 13.92
CA PRO A 112 11.64 -9.80 13.27
C PRO A 112 12.06 -8.34 13.25
N ARG A 113 13.28 -7.99 13.62
CA ARG A 113 13.71 -6.59 13.64
C ARG A 113 14.77 -6.29 12.57
N PRO A 114 14.78 -5.09 11.96
CA PRO A 114 15.77 -4.72 10.95
C PRO A 114 17.22 -4.93 11.38
N GLU A 115 17.50 -4.80 12.68
CA GLU A 115 18.82 -5.01 13.29
C GLU A 115 19.29 -6.47 13.33
N ASP A 116 18.40 -7.45 13.19
CA ASP A 116 18.73 -8.87 13.41
C ASP A 116 19.66 -9.43 12.29
N GLY A 117 19.59 -8.85 11.08
CA GLY A 117 20.39 -9.23 9.91
C GLY A 117 21.60 -8.32 9.61
N VAL A 118 21.90 -7.35 10.49
CA VAL A 118 22.98 -6.38 10.28
C VAL A 118 24.36 -7.02 10.45
N GLY A 119 25.30 -6.62 9.58
CA GLY A 119 26.70 -7.00 9.66
C GLY A 119 27.17 -7.84 8.49
N VAL A 120 28.03 -8.82 8.75
CA VAL A 120 28.72 -9.61 7.73
C VAL A 120 28.15 -11.02 7.67
N SER A 121 27.88 -11.48 6.45
CA SER A 121 27.53 -12.88 6.16
C SER A 121 28.42 -13.44 5.06
N TRP A 122 28.78 -14.71 5.17
CA TRP A 122 29.54 -15.46 4.18
C TRP A 122 28.63 -16.45 3.48
N TRP A 123 28.61 -16.37 2.15
CA TRP A 123 27.89 -17.26 1.25
C TRP A 123 28.90 -18.04 0.42
N PHE A 124 28.99 -19.36 0.60
CA PHE A 124 30.06 -20.12 -0.05
C PHE A 124 29.60 -21.47 -0.60
N ARG A 125 30.30 -21.94 -1.62
CA ARG A 125 30.11 -23.25 -2.25
C ARG A 125 31.38 -23.74 -2.94
N ASN A 126 31.47 -25.04 -3.18
CA ASN A 126 32.52 -25.60 -4.03
C ASN A 126 32.13 -25.55 -5.51
N LEU A 127 33.10 -25.25 -6.36
CA LEU A 127 33.02 -25.19 -7.80
C LEU A 127 33.99 -26.20 -8.41
N LYS A 128 33.54 -27.01 -9.37
CA LYS A 128 34.40 -27.90 -10.15
C LYS A 128 34.08 -27.76 -11.65
N LEU A 129 34.96 -27.06 -12.35
CA LEU A 129 34.80 -26.83 -13.79
C LEU A 129 35.48 -27.94 -14.62
N PRO A 130 34.95 -28.27 -15.81
CA PRO A 130 35.58 -29.22 -16.72
C PRO A 130 37.00 -28.79 -17.13
N ALA A 131 37.94 -29.73 -17.14
CA ALA A 131 39.36 -29.47 -17.43
C ALA A 131 39.66 -29.05 -18.88
N ASP A 132 38.70 -29.25 -19.79
CA ASP A 132 38.81 -28.97 -21.23
C ASP A 132 38.37 -27.54 -21.61
N LEU A 133 37.92 -26.71 -20.65
CA LEU A 133 37.60 -25.29 -20.86
C LEU A 133 38.84 -24.37 -20.95
N LYS A 134 40.01 -24.89 -21.32
CA LYS A 134 41.25 -24.10 -21.38
C LYS A 134 41.17 -22.98 -22.41
N GLY A 135 41.73 -21.81 -22.09
CA GLY A 135 41.78 -20.65 -22.98
C GLY A 135 40.47 -19.86 -23.09
N LYS A 136 39.45 -20.22 -22.30
CA LYS A 136 38.22 -19.44 -22.11
C LYS A 136 38.44 -18.36 -21.05
N ARG A 137 37.59 -17.34 -21.07
CA ARG A 137 37.37 -16.42 -19.95
C ARG A 137 36.21 -16.92 -19.11
N PHE A 138 36.26 -16.71 -17.81
CA PHE A 138 35.28 -17.23 -16.86
C PHE A 138 34.65 -16.05 -16.10
N LEU A 139 33.37 -15.80 -16.37
CA LEU A 139 32.60 -14.70 -15.79
C LEU A 139 31.51 -15.30 -14.90
N ILE A 140 31.43 -14.87 -13.65
CA ILE A 140 30.28 -15.16 -12.79
C ILE A 140 29.37 -13.95 -12.81
N HIS A 141 28.13 -14.16 -13.24
CA HIS A 141 27.10 -13.14 -13.31
C HIS A 141 26.23 -13.24 -12.05
N PHE A 142 26.20 -12.16 -11.26
CA PHE A 142 25.27 -11.99 -10.16
C PHE A 142 24.15 -11.07 -10.63
N GLU A 143 22.90 -11.52 -10.60
CA GLU A 143 21.77 -10.63 -10.92
C GLU A 143 21.55 -9.57 -9.85
N SER A 144 21.83 -9.89 -8.59
CA SER A 144 21.62 -8.98 -7.47
C SER A 144 22.24 -9.50 -6.17
N VAL A 145 22.92 -8.63 -5.44
CA VAL A 145 23.40 -8.84 -4.07
C VAL A 145 23.02 -7.61 -3.23
N ARG A 146 22.76 -7.79 -1.93
CA ARG A 146 22.49 -6.68 -1.02
C ARG A 146 23.29 -6.80 0.29
N LEU A 147 24.06 -5.80 0.75
CA LEU A 147 24.43 -4.56 0.05
C LEU A 147 25.81 -4.67 -0.62
N ARG A 148 26.90 -4.72 0.15
CA ARG A 148 28.26 -4.83 -0.39
C ARG A 148 28.63 -6.28 -0.62
N ALA A 149 29.13 -6.61 -1.82
CA ALA A 149 29.62 -7.92 -2.19
C ALA A 149 31.15 -7.89 -2.37
N GLU A 150 31.86 -8.83 -1.74
CA GLU A 150 33.26 -9.14 -2.04
C GLU A 150 33.35 -10.62 -2.40
N VAL A 151 33.81 -10.94 -3.60
CA VAL A 151 33.82 -12.30 -4.15
C VAL A 151 35.22 -12.86 -4.13
N TYR A 152 35.36 -14.08 -3.63
CA TYR A 152 36.62 -14.78 -3.43
C TYR A 152 36.60 -16.15 -4.10
N LEU A 153 37.73 -16.55 -4.69
CA LEU A 153 37.97 -17.92 -5.17
C LEU A 153 39.24 -18.47 -4.50
N ASP A 154 39.10 -19.53 -3.72
CA ASP A 154 40.17 -20.07 -2.84
C ASP A 154 40.85 -18.98 -1.99
N GLY A 155 40.06 -18.05 -1.47
CA GLY A 155 40.53 -16.93 -0.63
C GLY A 155 41.16 -15.76 -1.39
N LYS A 156 41.32 -15.82 -2.72
CA LYS A 156 41.76 -14.70 -3.55
C LYS A 156 40.56 -13.82 -3.93
N LEU A 157 40.63 -12.51 -3.66
CA LEU A 157 39.62 -11.54 -4.09
C LEU A 157 39.57 -11.46 -5.63
N VAL A 158 38.40 -11.66 -6.21
CA VAL A 158 38.17 -11.68 -7.67
C VAL A 158 37.10 -10.68 -8.13
N ALA A 159 36.28 -10.13 -7.23
CA ALA A 159 35.40 -9.01 -7.53
C ALA A 159 34.95 -8.28 -6.26
N TYR A 160 34.51 -7.04 -6.45
CA TYR A 160 33.90 -6.20 -5.43
C TYR A 160 32.77 -5.40 -6.07
N ASP A 161 31.62 -5.26 -5.39
CA ASP A 161 30.56 -4.32 -5.79
C ASP A 161 29.81 -3.77 -4.57
N ILE A 162 29.37 -2.50 -4.65
CA ILE A 162 28.61 -1.80 -3.61
C ILE A 162 27.22 -1.36 -4.09
N ILE A 163 26.92 -1.51 -5.39
CA ILE A 163 25.68 -1.06 -6.00
C ILE A 163 24.63 -2.15 -5.82
N GLY A 164 24.07 -2.23 -4.61
CA GLY A 164 23.11 -3.27 -4.26
C GLY A 164 21.86 -3.24 -5.13
N GLU A 165 21.18 -4.40 -5.16
CA GLU A 165 19.95 -4.63 -5.92
C GLU A 165 20.12 -4.60 -7.46
N SER A 166 21.36 -4.47 -7.96
CA SER A 166 21.68 -4.38 -9.38
C SER A 166 22.66 -5.48 -9.82
N PRO A 167 22.70 -5.85 -11.11
CA PRO A 167 23.61 -6.88 -11.59
C PRO A 167 25.06 -6.42 -11.61
N PHE A 168 25.99 -7.35 -11.38
CA PHE A 168 27.42 -7.17 -11.60
C PHE A 168 28.11 -8.49 -11.93
N ASP A 169 29.29 -8.40 -12.55
CA ASP A 169 30.05 -9.56 -13.00
C ASP A 169 31.36 -9.71 -12.21
N ALA A 170 31.76 -10.95 -11.94
CA ALA A 170 33.06 -11.30 -11.39
C ALA A 170 33.89 -12.07 -12.42
N ASP A 171 34.98 -11.47 -12.90
CA ASP A 171 35.92 -12.14 -13.80
C ASP A 171 36.92 -12.98 -12.99
N ILE A 172 36.75 -14.29 -13.02
CA ILE A 172 37.59 -15.23 -12.26
C ILE A 172 38.69 -15.85 -13.12
N THR A 173 38.89 -15.38 -14.36
CA THR A 173 39.76 -16.01 -15.36
C THR A 173 41.18 -16.24 -14.83
N ASP A 174 41.73 -15.30 -14.07
CA ASP A 174 43.11 -15.37 -13.55
C ASP A 174 43.23 -16.15 -12.23
N ALA A 175 42.11 -16.60 -11.65
CA ALA A 175 42.08 -17.33 -10.38
C ALA A 175 41.62 -18.79 -10.57
N VAL A 176 40.84 -19.05 -11.61
CA VAL A 176 40.21 -20.35 -11.84
C VAL A 176 41.19 -21.38 -12.40
N GLN A 177 41.04 -22.62 -11.94
CA GLN A 177 41.87 -23.76 -12.32
C GLN A 177 40.96 -24.90 -12.79
N PRO A 178 40.58 -24.92 -14.09
CA PRO A 178 39.70 -25.95 -14.63
C PRO A 178 40.21 -27.37 -14.33
N GLY A 179 39.31 -28.26 -13.91
CA GLY A 179 39.60 -29.61 -13.46
C GLY A 179 39.88 -29.75 -11.96
N LYS A 180 40.16 -28.66 -11.25
CA LYS A 180 40.26 -28.64 -9.78
C LYS A 180 38.94 -28.23 -9.15
N GLU A 181 38.73 -28.68 -7.92
CA GLU A 181 37.68 -28.17 -7.05
C GLU A 181 38.21 -26.93 -6.33
N GLN A 182 37.43 -25.86 -6.30
CA GLN A 182 37.78 -24.57 -5.70
C GLN A 182 36.60 -24.02 -4.90
N CYS A 183 36.86 -23.31 -3.80
CA CYS A 183 35.84 -22.69 -2.98
C CYS A 183 35.51 -21.28 -3.50
N LEU A 184 34.28 -21.08 -3.95
CA LEU A 184 33.71 -19.77 -4.25
C LEU A 184 33.05 -19.24 -2.97
N ALA A 185 33.45 -18.06 -2.51
CA ALA A 185 32.88 -17.41 -1.34
C ALA A 185 32.52 -15.95 -1.63
N VAL A 186 31.39 -15.49 -1.09
CA VAL A 186 30.93 -14.10 -1.20
C VAL A 186 30.74 -13.57 0.22
N ARG A 187 31.52 -12.56 0.58
CA ARG A 187 31.32 -11.79 1.80
C ARG A 187 30.29 -10.71 1.48
N VAL A 188 29.12 -10.82 2.10
CA VAL A 188 28.05 -9.85 1.99
C VAL A 188 27.99 -9.02 3.27
N THR A 189 28.14 -7.71 3.14
CA THR A 189 28.03 -6.78 4.28
C THR A 189 26.79 -5.91 4.14
N ASN A 190 25.95 -5.93 5.17
CA ASN A 190 24.69 -5.20 5.26
C ASN A 190 24.75 -4.21 6.44
N PRO A 191 24.78 -2.88 6.19
CA PRO A 191 24.83 -1.88 7.26
C PRO A 191 23.49 -1.69 8.00
N GLY A 192 22.42 -2.33 7.50
CA GLY A 192 21.06 -2.24 8.03
C GLY A 192 20.13 -1.44 7.13
N GLY A 193 19.12 -0.84 7.75
CA GLY A 193 18.04 -0.17 7.07
C GLY A 193 16.73 -0.28 7.86
N ASN A 194 15.62 -0.37 7.15
CA ASN A 194 14.30 -0.56 7.74
C ASN A 194 13.54 -1.71 7.05
N PHE A 195 12.49 -2.23 7.67
CA PHE A 195 11.60 -3.22 7.03
C PHE A 195 10.34 -2.60 6.41
N HIS A 196 10.24 -1.28 6.39
CA HIS A 196 9.12 -0.58 5.75
C HIS A 196 9.51 -0.05 4.37
N TRP A 197 8.65 0.77 3.78
CA TRP A 197 8.75 1.24 2.40
C TRP A 197 9.56 2.54 2.23
N GLN A 198 9.99 3.19 3.31
CA GLN A 198 10.59 4.52 3.21
C GLN A 198 12.07 4.45 2.82
N ASP A 199 12.45 5.26 1.84
CA ASP A 199 13.80 5.33 1.28
C ASP A 199 14.30 6.79 1.04
N PHE A 200 13.70 7.77 1.72
CA PHE A 200 13.93 9.19 1.44
C PHE A 200 15.08 9.84 2.23
N ASN A 201 15.53 9.23 3.32
CA ASN A 201 16.60 9.74 4.19
C ASN A 201 17.90 8.95 3.98
N GLU A 202 19.03 9.64 3.82
CA GLU A 202 20.34 9.01 3.75
C GLU A 202 20.69 8.20 5.02
N MET A 203 21.41 7.09 4.82
CA MET A 203 22.01 6.26 5.87
C MET A 203 23.52 6.51 5.91
N TYR A 204 24.14 6.34 7.07
CA TYR A 204 25.59 6.43 7.23
C TYR A 204 26.24 5.06 7.40
N TRP A 205 27.25 4.78 6.60
CA TRP A 205 28.22 3.70 6.83
C TRP A 205 29.58 4.32 7.07
N GLY A 206 29.99 4.39 8.35
CA GLY A 206 31.18 5.13 8.74
C GLY A 206 31.05 6.60 8.31
N LYS A 207 31.98 7.06 7.47
CA LYS A 207 31.95 8.43 6.92
C LYS A 207 31.11 8.58 5.65
N TYR A 208 30.62 7.49 5.06
CA TYR A 208 29.93 7.52 3.77
C TYR A 208 28.43 7.69 3.95
N GLN A 209 27.84 8.61 3.19
CA GLN A 209 26.41 8.65 2.96
C GLN A 209 26.06 7.58 1.91
N ILE A 210 25.10 6.73 2.24
CA ILE A 210 24.60 5.69 1.34
C ILE A 210 23.08 5.75 1.27
N PRO A 211 22.46 5.23 0.20
CA PRO A 211 21.01 5.18 0.14
C PRO A 211 20.47 4.33 1.30
N PRO A 212 19.36 4.73 1.95
CA PRO A 212 18.65 3.84 2.85
C PRO A 212 18.19 2.62 2.06
N GLY A 213 17.94 1.51 2.74
CA GLY A 213 17.28 0.42 2.05
C GLY A 213 16.52 -0.50 2.97
N ARG A 214 15.84 -1.45 2.33
CA ARG A 214 15.04 -2.48 2.97
C ARG A 214 15.99 -3.49 3.62
N SER A 215 16.07 -3.58 4.95
CA SER A 215 17.18 -4.12 5.78
C SER A 215 17.71 -5.55 5.50
N PHE A 216 17.28 -6.21 4.43
CA PHE A 216 17.64 -7.59 4.09
C PHE A 216 19.04 -7.73 3.49
N GLY A 217 19.83 -8.69 3.99
CA GLY A 217 21.14 -9.02 3.44
C GLY A 217 21.12 -10.32 2.64
N GLY A 218 21.95 -10.44 1.59
CA GLY A 218 22.17 -11.73 0.91
C GLY A 218 22.42 -11.63 -0.58
N ILE A 219 22.49 -12.81 -1.23
CA ILE A 219 22.54 -12.93 -2.69
C ILE A 219 21.09 -13.09 -3.16
N ILE A 220 20.46 -11.99 -3.57
CA ILE A 220 19.01 -11.91 -3.80
C ILE A 220 18.60 -12.05 -5.29
N GLY A 221 19.55 -12.38 -6.17
CA GLY A 221 19.33 -12.65 -7.59
C GLY A 221 19.98 -13.96 -8.03
N ARG A 222 19.64 -14.45 -9.23
CA ARG A 222 20.24 -15.67 -9.78
C ARG A 222 21.74 -15.47 -9.99
N VAL A 223 22.48 -16.57 -9.89
CA VAL A 223 23.91 -16.63 -10.16
C VAL A 223 24.18 -17.69 -11.21
N HIS A 224 24.98 -17.35 -12.21
CA HIS A 224 25.49 -18.31 -13.20
C HIS A 224 26.93 -17.96 -13.60
N LEU A 225 27.64 -18.95 -14.13
CA LEU A 225 28.98 -18.81 -14.66
C LEU A 225 28.96 -19.06 -16.16
N ASP A 226 29.58 -18.17 -16.92
CA ASP A 226 29.83 -18.32 -18.34
C ASP A 226 31.33 -18.49 -18.60
N ALA A 227 31.69 -19.54 -19.34
CA ALA A 227 33.00 -19.74 -19.95
C ALA A 227 32.93 -19.36 -21.44
N VAL A 228 33.44 -18.18 -21.77
CA VAL A 228 33.35 -17.56 -23.10
C VAL A 228 34.69 -17.52 -23.82
N SER A 229 34.66 -17.42 -25.14
CA SER A 229 35.87 -17.17 -25.93
C SER A 229 36.38 -15.72 -25.71
N PRO A 230 37.64 -15.38 -26.03
CA PRO A 230 38.16 -14.02 -25.86
C PRO A 230 37.38 -12.93 -26.61
N VAL A 231 36.68 -13.30 -27.68
CA VAL A 231 35.69 -12.47 -28.38
C VAL A 231 34.31 -13.06 -28.11
N TYR A 232 33.46 -12.30 -27.43
CA TYR A 232 32.16 -12.76 -26.96
C TYR A 232 31.11 -11.65 -26.96
N VAL A 233 29.83 -12.03 -27.04
CA VAL A 233 28.68 -11.13 -26.90
C VAL A 233 28.48 -10.85 -25.42
N SER A 234 28.59 -9.59 -25.01
CA SER A 234 28.37 -9.19 -23.62
C SER A 234 26.94 -8.69 -23.36
N ASP A 235 26.22 -8.25 -24.39
CA ASP A 235 24.86 -7.73 -24.27
C ASP A 235 24.12 -7.75 -25.62
N ILE A 236 22.80 -7.97 -25.59
CA ILE A 236 21.90 -7.90 -26.74
C ILE A 236 20.69 -7.06 -26.35
N TYR A 237 20.54 -5.89 -26.95
CA TYR A 237 19.36 -5.06 -26.78
C TYR A 237 18.44 -5.19 -27.99
N MET A 238 17.25 -5.71 -27.75
CA MET A 238 16.14 -5.74 -28.71
C MET A 238 15.27 -4.49 -28.52
N GLN A 239 15.51 -3.46 -29.33
CA GLN A 239 14.83 -2.18 -29.26
C GLN A 239 13.58 -2.15 -30.14
N ASN A 240 12.39 -2.09 -29.54
CA ASN A 240 11.13 -1.87 -30.26
C ASN A 240 11.13 -0.54 -31.01
N GLN A 241 10.51 -0.50 -32.19
CA GLN A 241 10.37 0.69 -33.01
C GLN A 241 8.88 1.11 -33.09
N PRO A 242 8.57 2.37 -33.50
CA PRO A 242 7.19 2.85 -33.64
C PRO A 242 6.31 1.98 -34.54
N GLU A 243 6.92 1.35 -35.53
CA GLU A 243 6.29 0.29 -36.29
C GLU A 243 6.46 -1.04 -35.54
N ARG A 244 5.36 -1.51 -34.91
CA ARG A 244 5.36 -2.62 -33.96
C ARG A 244 5.98 -3.94 -34.44
N THR A 245 6.11 -4.18 -35.75
CA THR A 245 6.74 -5.36 -36.37
C THR A 245 8.23 -5.18 -36.69
N LYS A 246 8.81 -4.03 -36.34
CA LYS A 246 10.22 -3.70 -36.54
C LYS A 246 10.94 -3.60 -35.21
N VAL A 247 12.17 -4.12 -35.16
CA VAL A 247 13.07 -4.03 -34.02
C VAL A 247 14.50 -3.75 -34.49
N LYS A 248 15.30 -3.11 -33.63
CA LYS A 248 16.75 -3.02 -33.81
C LYS A 248 17.43 -3.95 -32.82
N ALA A 249 18.23 -4.89 -33.31
CA ALA A 249 19.13 -5.69 -32.48
C ALA A 249 20.45 -4.93 -32.35
N ILE A 250 20.72 -4.38 -31.16
CA ILE A 250 21.97 -3.69 -30.83
C ILE A 250 22.82 -4.66 -30.01
N ILE A 251 23.90 -5.13 -30.60
CA ILE A 251 24.73 -6.22 -30.07
C ILE A 251 26.04 -5.62 -29.57
N THR A 252 26.34 -5.83 -28.29
CA THR A 252 27.62 -5.45 -27.70
C THR A 252 28.55 -6.65 -27.71
N VAL A 253 29.71 -6.51 -28.37
CA VAL A 253 30.73 -7.56 -28.48
C VAL A 253 32.01 -7.07 -27.81
N HIS A 254 32.46 -7.81 -26.81
CA HIS A 254 33.73 -7.53 -26.14
C HIS A 254 34.85 -8.40 -26.72
N ASN A 255 35.93 -7.76 -27.15
CA ASN A 255 37.16 -8.40 -27.58
C ASN A 255 38.24 -8.17 -26.53
N ALA A 256 38.46 -9.16 -25.66
CA ALA A 256 39.49 -9.12 -24.62
C ALA A 256 40.91 -9.41 -25.13
N SER A 257 41.10 -9.58 -26.44
CA SER A 257 42.43 -9.78 -27.03
C SER A 257 43.09 -8.43 -27.37
N THR A 258 44.40 -8.45 -27.60
CA THR A 258 45.17 -7.24 -27.96
C THR A 258 45.11 -6.89 -29.45
N LYS A 259 44.37 -7.64 -30.26
CA LYS A 259 44.31 -7.47 -31.72
C LYS A 259 42.88 -7.38 -32.20
N THR A 260 42.65 -6.65 -33.29
CA THR A 260 41.37 -6.67 -34.00
C THR A 260 41.12 -8.08 -34.54
N GLY A 261 39.97 -8.64 -34.21
CA GLY A 261 39.51 -9.94 -34.69
C GLY A 261 38.44 -9.76 -35.77
N ARG A 262 38.57 -10.48 -36.89
CA ARG A 262 37.56 -10.47 -37.95
C ARG A 262 36.64 -11.68 -37.81
N GLN A 263 35.36 -11.46 -37.55
CA GLN A 263 34.39 -12.52 -37.25
C GLN A 263 33.12 -12.37 -38.09
N ASP A 264 32.43 -13.49 -38.34
CA ASP A 264 31.09 -13.47 -38.92
C ASP A 264 30.07 -13.43 -37.77
N ILE A 265 29.10 -12.53 -37.83
CA ILE A 265 28.01 -12.41 -36.85
C ILE A 265 26.70 -12.82 -37.53
N HIS A 266 26.00 -13.81 -36.96
CA HIS A 266 24.67 -14.21 -37.43
C HIS A 266 23.63 -13.87 -36.37
N VAL A 267 22.58 -13.17 -36.78
CA VAL A 267 21.43 -12.81 -35.95
C VAL A 267 20.21 -13.57 -36.46
N SER A 268 19.60 -14.39 -35.60
CA SER A 268 18.44 -15.20 -35.95
C SER A 268 17.30 -14.99 -34.94
N LEU A 269 16.07 -14.89 -35.44
CA LEU A 269 14.86 -14.75 -34.63
C LEU A 269 13.98 -16.01 -34.73
N TYR A 270 13.44 -16.44 -33.59
CA TYR A 270 12.55 -17.61 -33.47
C TYR A 270 11.39 -17.30 -32.52
N GLU A 271 10.24 -17.93 -32.71
CA GLU A 271 9.17 -17.91 -31.70
C GLU A 271 9.67 -18.62 -30.43
N LYS A 272 9.41 -18.05 -29.24
CA LYS A 272 9.89 -18.63 -27.96
C LYS A 272 9.29 -20.03 -27.73
N GLU A 273 8.05 -20.24 -28.15
CA GLU A 273 7.31 -21.51 -28.01
C GLU A 273 7.62 -22.53 -29.11
N ASP A 274 8.14 -22.08 -30.27
CA ASP A 274 8.61 -22.94 -31.36
C ASP A 274 10.01 -22.54 -31.84
N PRO A 275 11.07 -22.95 -31.12
CA PRO A 275 12.45 -22.65 -31.50
C PRO A 275 12.89 -23.27 -32.83
N GLY A 276 12.09 -24.19 -33.40
CA GLY A 276 12.37 -24.82 -34.70
C GLY A 276 12.05 -23.93 -35.88
N GLN A 277 11.14 -22.96 -35.71
CA GLN A 277 10.72 -22.04 -36.75
C GLN A 277 11.59 -20.77 -36.75
N VAL A 278 12.47 -20.66 -37.75
CA VAL A 278 13.26 -19.44 -37.97
C VAL A 278 12.41 -18.42 -38.72
N ILE A 279 12.19 -17.25 -38.13
CA ILE A 279 11.41 -16.17 -38.74
C ILE A 279 12.29 -15.36 -39.68
N LEU A 280 13.48 -15.01 -39.20
CA LEU A 280 14.43 -14.18 -39.91
C LEU A 280 15.85 -14.60 -39.54
N THR A 281 16.77 -14.51 -40.50
CA THR A 281 18.20 -14.58 -40.23
C THR A 281 18.94 -13.51 -41.03
N LYS A 282 19.78 -12.73 -40.36
CA LYS A 282 20.72 -11.77 -40.96
C LYS A 282 22.15 -12.25 -40.71
N LYS A 283 22.97 -12.24 -41.76
CA LYS A 283 24.38 -12.60 -41.70
C LYS A 283 25.23 -11.38 -41.99
N LEU A 284 26.17 -11.10 -41.11
CA LEU A 284 27.14 -10.02 -41.21
C LEU A 284 28.52 -10.65 -41.33
N PRO A 285 29.02 -10.87 -42.55
CA PRO A 285 30.33 -11.46 -42.74
C PRO A 285 31.43 -10.44 -42.41
N HIS A 286 32.54 -10.94 -41.86
CA HIS A 286 33.80 -10.20 -41.77
C HIS A 286 33.76 -8.88 -40.99
N VAL A 287 33.01 -8.85 -39.88
CA VAL A 287 32.95 -7.70 -38.96
C VAL A 287 34.28 -7.55 -38.24
N ASP A 288 34.85 -6.35 -38.30
CA ASP A 288 36.08 -6.01 -37.58
C ASP A 288 35.75 -5.64 -36.13
N LEU A 289 36.26 -6.42 -35.19
CA LEU A 289 36.05 -6.26 -33.75
C LEU A 289 37.36 -5.83 -33.09
N ASN A 290 37.48 -4.54 -32.80
CA ASN A 290 38.66 -3.95 -32.18
C ASN A 290 38.80 -4.39 -30.71
N PRO A 291 40.01 -4.35 -30.12
CA PRO A 291 40.18 -4.57 -28.68
C PRO A 291 39.22 -3.70 -27.84
N GLY A 292 38.60 -4.31 -26.82
CA GLY A 292 37.58 -3.68 -25.99
C GLY A 292 36.16 -3.86 -26.52
N THR A 293 35.29 -2.90 -26.21
CA THR A 293 33.85 -2.94 -26.52
C THR A 293 33.57 -2.49 -27.95
N ASN A 294 32.77 -3.28 -28.68
CA ASN A 294 32.28 -2.98 -30.02
C ASN A 294 30.76 -3.03 -30.03
N THR A 295 30.11 -2.23 -30.87
CA THR A 295 28.65 -2.23 -31.05
C THR A 295 28.31 -2.54 -32.50
N VAL A 296 27.41 -3.51 -32.69
CA VAL A 296 26.90 -3.92 -34.01
C VAL A 296 25.38 -3.79 -34.00
N THR A 297 24.84 -2.95 -34.88
CA THR A 297 23.40 -2.70 -34.97
C THR A 297 22.81 -3.36 -36.20
N VAL A 298 21.71 -4.09 -36.04
CA VAL A 298 20.98 -4.78 -37.11
C VAL A 298 19.51 -4.40 -37.08
N GLU A 299 19.01 -3.82 -38.16
CA GLU A 299 17.59 -3.54 -38.32
C GLU A 299 16.85 -4.79 -38.84
N LEU A 300 15.76 -5.16 -38.16
CA LEU A 300 14.99 -6.36 -38.43
C LEU A 300 13.54 -5.97 -38.68
N ASP A 301 13.05 -6.28 -39.88
CA ASP A 301 11.66 -6.06 -40.30
C ASP A 301 10.98 -7.42 -40.46
N CYS A 302 9.94 -7.65 -39.66
CA CYS A 302 9.23 -8.92 -39.56
C CYS A 302 7.72 -8.68 -39.74
N PRO A 303 7.23 -8.39 -40.96
CA PRO A 303 5.84 -7.98 -41.20
C PRO A 303 4.81 -9.01 -40.74
N ASP A 304 5.16 -10.30 -40.72
CA ASP A 304 4.30 -11.40 -40.27
C ASP A 304 4.45 -11.72 -38.77
N ALA A 305 5.21 -10.93 -38.01
CA ALA A 305 5.39 -11.15 -36.58
C ALA A 305 4.05 -10.99 -35.83
N LYS A 306 3.77 -11.93 -34.93
CA LYS A 306 2.68 -11.83 -33.97
C LYS A 306 3.07 -10.81 -32.91
N ILE A 307 2.11 -9.96 -32.55
CA ILE A 307 2.33 -8.83 -31.65
C ILE A 307 2.15 -9.29 -30.20
N TRP A 308 3.05 -8.86 -29.32
CA TRP A 308 2.90 -8.98 -27.88
C TRP A 308 1.79 -8.02 -27.41
N ASP A 309 0.79 -8.58 -26.73
CA ASP A 309 -0.34 -7.84 -26.17
C ASP A 309 -0.75 -8.45 -24.82
N LEU A 310 -1.65 -7.78 -24.09
CA LEU A 310 -2.09 -8.20 -22.76
C LEU A 310 -2.74 -9.58 -22.75
N ASP A 311 -3.56 -9.88 -23.76
CA ASP A 311 -4.28 -11.16 -23.88
C ASP A 311 -3.55 -12.18 -24.76
N THR A 312 -2.61 -11.73 -25.60
CA THR A 312 -1.82 -12.54 -26.55
C THR A 312 -0.34 -12.18 -26.45
N PRO A 313 0.35 -12.56 -25.37
CA PRO A 313 1.74 -12.14 -25.09
C PRO A 313 2.77 -12.92 -25.91
N HIS A 314 2.77 -12.79 -27.24
CA HIS A 314 3.70 -13.50 -28.11
C HIS A 314 5.16 -13.05 -27.90
N LEU A 315 6.03 -14.01 -27.58
CA LEU A 315 7.45 -13.78 -27.32
C LEU A 315 8.35 -14.44 -28.36
N TYR A 316 9.51 -13.84 -28.55
CA TYR A 316 10.55 -14.24 -29.50
C TYR A 316 11.89 -14.34 -28.79
N THR A 317 12.79 -15.14 -29.36
CA THR A 317 14.19 -15.19 -28.94
C THR A 317 15.07 -14.70 -30.07
N CYS A 318 15.86 -13.67 -29.80
CA CYS A 318 16.99 -13.25 -30.63
C CYS A 318 18.21 -14.08 -30.24
N LYS A 319 18.81 -14.75 -31.23
CA LYS A 319 20.04 -15.51 -31.09
C LYS A 319 21.14 -14.83 -31.87
N VAL A 320 22.30 -14.63 -31.24
CA VAL A 320 23.50 -14.11 -31.87
C VAL A 320 24.59 -15.17 -31.82
N ASP A 321 25.08 -15.60 -32.99
CA ASP A 321 26.26 -16.46 -33.12
C ASP A 321 27.46 -15.62 -33.61
N ILE A 322 28.59 -15.69 -32.90
CA ILE A 322 29.89 -15.22 -33.39
C ILE A 322 30.65 -16.41 -33.96
N LYS A 323 31.09 -16.32 -35.22
CA LYS A 323 31.80 -17.39 -35.92
C LYS A 323 33.15 -16.95 -36.46
N ASN A 324 34.13 -17.83 -36.29
CA ASN A 324 35.43 -17.74 -36.93
C ASN A 324 35.51 -18.75 -38.08
N GLY A 325 35.18 -18.31 -39.29
CA GLY A 325 34.94 -19.22 -40.41
C GLY A 325 33.77 -20.18 -40.12
N LYS A 326 34.02 -21.49 -40.13
CA LYS A 326 32.99 -22.50 -39.84
C LYS A 326 32.77 -22.75 -38.34
N LYS A 327 33.67 -22.30 -37.47
CA LYS A 327 33.67 -22.60 -36.04
C LYS A 327 32.82 -21.60 -35.26
N LEU A 328 31.97 -22.10 -34.36
CA LEU A 328 31.24 -21.27 -33.39
C LEU A 328 32.19 -20.81 -32.27
N SER A 329 32.40 -19.50 -32.17
CA SER A 329 33.24 -18.87 -31.14
C SER A 329 32.44 -18.60 -29.87
N ASP A 330 31.29 -17.97 -30.01
CA ASP A 330 30.40 -17.59 -28.90
C ASP A 330 28.95 -17.55 -29.37
N GLN A 331 28.02 -17.64 -28.42
CA GLN A 331 26.58 -17.59 -28.66
C GLN A 331 25.88 -16.93 -27.47
N ALA A 332 24.92 -16.05 -27.75
CA ALA A 332 24.09 -15.41 -26.73
C ALA A 332 22.63 -15.29 -27.21
N PHE A 333 21.72 -15.13 -26.24
CA PHE A 333 20.28 -15.09 -26.46
C PHE A 333 19.64 -13.91 -25.72
N GLN A 334 18.58 -13.34 -26.31
CA GLN A 334 17.74 -12.36 -25.65
C GLN A 334 16.27 -12.61 -26.00
N THR A 335 15.41 -12.71 -24.97
CA THR A 335 13.96 -12.75 -25.16
C THR A 335 13.40 -11.33 -25.33
N PHE A 336 12.42 -11.16 -26.21
CA PHE A 336 11.73 -9.90 -26.45
C PHE A 336 10.32 -10.15 -27.04
N GLY A 337 9.52 -9.09 -27.16
CA GLY A 337 8.23 -9.11 -27.85
C GLY A 337 8.06 -7.93 -28.79
N PHE A 338 7.32 -8.11 -29.88
CA PHE A 338 6.97 -7.05 -30.82
C PHE A 338 5.77 -6.27 -30.30
N ARG A 339 5.96 -5.02 -29.86
CA ARG A 339 4.88 -4.14 -29.39
C ARG A 339 5.25 -2.67 -29.57
N TRP A 340 4.25 -1.79 -29.53
CA TRP A 340 4.47 -0.35 -29.42
C TRP A 340 3.57 0.28 -28.35
N PHE A 341 4.12 1.15 -27.51
CA PHE A 341 3.39 1.94 -26.53
C PHE A 341 3.76 3.40 -26.69
N GLU A 342 2.76 4.27 -26.76
CA GLU A 342 2.99 5.69 -26.99
C GLU A 342 1.90 6.57 -26.36
N PRO A 343 2.28 7.70 -25.77
CA PRO A 343 1.41 8.85 -25.60
C PRO A 343 1.17 9.55 -26.95
N VAL A 344 -0.08 9.92 -27.25
CA VAL A 344 -0.46 10.68 -28.45
C VAL A 344 -1.38 11.84 -28.09
N GLY A 345 -1.51 12.84 -28.96
CA GLY A 345 -2.47 13.94 -28.79
C GLY A 345 -2.15 14.93 -27.67
N ILE A 346 -0.94 14.91 -27.12
CA ILE A 346 -0.48 15.86 -26.09
C ILE A 346 -0.66 17.30 -26.60
N GLY A 347 -1.25 18.15 -25.75
CA GLY A 347 -1.63 19.53 -26.06
C GLY A 347 -3.06 19.68 -26.58
N GLU A 348 -3.70 18.59 -27.02
CA GLU A 348 -5.06 18.59 -27.58
C GLU A 348 -5.95 17.62 -26.81
N ASN A 349 -5.90 16.34 -27.17
CA ASN A 349 -6.63 15.24 -26.54
C ASN A 349 -5.63 14.09 -26.28
N ALA A 350 -4.83 14.26 -25.24
CA ALA A 350 -3.81 13.34 -24.79
C ALA A 350 -4.43 12.00 -24.44
N LEU A 351 -3.81 10.91 -24.93
CA LEU A 351 -4.24 9.54 -24.73
C LEU A 351 -3.02 8.61 -24.70
N LEU A 352 -3.14 7.49 -23.98
CA LEU A 352 -2.18 6.39 -24.08
C LEU A 352 -2.65 5.34 -25.10
N ARG A 353 -1.73 4.81 -25.90
CA ARG A 353 -1.98 3.70 -26.83
C ARG A 353 -1.05 2.51 -26.58
N LEU A 354 -1.62 1.32 -26.66
CA LEU A 354 -0.89 0.05 -26.80
C LEU A 354 -1.24 -0.57 -28.15
N ASN A 355 -0.23 -0.83 -28.97
CA ASN A 355 -0.37 -1.40 -30.31
C ASN A 355 -1.37 -0.62 -31.19
N GLY A 356 -1.41 0.70 -31.04
CA GLY A 356 -2.31 1.61 -31.78
C GLY A 356 -3.74 1.71 -31.22
N ARG A 357 -4.10 0.96 -30.17
CA ARG A 357 -5.43 1.02 -29.52
C ARG A 357 -5.35 1.87 -28.25
N ARG A 358 -6.37 2.71 -27.96
CA ARG A 358 -6.45 3.43 -26.68
C ARG A 358 -6.38 2.44 -25.52
N ILE A 359 -5.67 2.81 -24.46
CA ILE A 359 -5.63 2.07 -23.20
C ILE A 359 -5.70 3.06 -22.03
N MET A 360 -6.45 2.70 -20.98
CA MET A 360 -6.31 3.31 -19.66
C MET A 360 -5.50 2.35 -18.79
N LEU A 361 -4.40 2.84 -18.21
CA LEU A 361 -3.57 2.07 -17.30
C LEU A 361 -4.25 1.96 -15.93
N ARG A 362 -4.40 0.74 -15.43
CA ARG A 362 -4.97 0.41 -14.12
C ARG A 362 -3.91 -0.38 -13.38
N THR A 363 -3.30 0.25 -12.38
CA THR A 363 -2.13 -0.26 -11.67
C THR A 363 -2.29 -0.18 -10.15
N ALA A 364 -1.33 -0.78 -9.45
CA ALA A 364 -1.14 -0.66 -8.01
C ALA A 364 0.36 -0.60 -7.71
N ILE A 365 0.74 0.13 -6.65
CA ILE A 365 2.14 0.25 -6.25
C ILE A 365 2.62 -0.97 -5.45
N SER A 366 3.62 -1.69 -5.95
CA SER A 366 4.22 -2.82 -5.22
C SER A 366 5.47 -2.37 -4.47
N TRP A 367 5.51 -2.66 -3.17
CA TRP A 367 6.64 -2.38 -2.29
C TRP A 367 7.82 -3.31 -2.53
N GLY A 368 7.64 -4.39 -3.31
CA GLY A 368 8.66 -5.39 -3.63
C GLY A 368 8.94 -6.38 -2.49
N TYR A 369 7.98 -6.59 -1.58
CA TYR A 369 8.11 -7.55 -0.47
C TYR A 369 7.48 -8.91 -0.81
N TRP A 370 8.17 -9.96 -0.38
CA TRP A 370 7.83 -11.35 -0.65
C TRP A 370 7.79 -12.18 0.64
N PRO A 371 6.85 -13.14 0.74
CA PRO A 371 6.73 -13.98 1.93
C PRO A 371 7.93 -14.92 2.00
N VAL A 372 8.36 -15.26 3.22
CA VAL A 372 9.50 -16.15 3.49
C VAL A 372 10.87 -15.55 3.12
N THR A 373 11.01 -15.02 1.90
CA THR A 373 12.27 -14.59 1.28
C THR A 373 12.62 -13.11 1.49
N GLY A 374 11.62 -12.26 1.78
CA GLY A 374 11.81 -10.83 2.01
C GLY A 374 11.80 -10.00 0.73
N LEU A 375 12.88 -10.05 -0.06
CA LEU A 375 13.12 -9.11 -1.19
C LEU A 375 13.21 -9.76 -2.58
N TYR A 376 13.06 -11.08 -2.70
CA TYR A 376 13.07 -11.74 -4.01
C TYR A 376 11.90 -12.70 -4.19
N ALA A 377 11.46 -12.85 -5.44
CA ALA A 377 10.38 -13.76 -5.81
C ALA A 377 10.94 -15.09 -6.31
N THR A 378 10.23 -16.19 -6.08
CA THR A 378 10.38 -17.40 -6.90
C THR A 378 9.53 -17.28 -8.18
N PRO A 379 9.75 -18.14 -9.20
CA PRO A 379 8.90 -18.18 -10.39
C PRO A 379 7.40 -18.35 -10.08
N GLU A 380 7.05 -19.15 -9.08
CA GLU A 380 5.67 -19.40 -8.67
C GLU A 380 5.05 -18.17 -7.99
N MET A 381 5.82 -17.46 -7.16
CA MET A 381 5.39 -16.21 -6.54
C MET A 381 5.16 -15.12 -7.61
N ALA A 382 6.08 -15.01 -8.58
CA ALA A 382 5.98 -14.07 -9.69
C ALA A 382 4.77 -14.38 -10.59
N GLU A 383 4.55 -15.65 -10.94
CA GLU A 383 3.38 -16.10 -11.68
C GLU A 383 2.08 -15.77 -10.93
N LYS A 384 2.00 -16.09 -9.63
CA LYS A 384 0.84 -15.76 -8.80
C LYS A 384 0.57 -14.26 -8.78
N GLN A 385 1.59 -13.42 -8.64
CA GLN A 385 1.44 -11.96 -8.69
C GLN A 385 0.76 -11.51 -9.99
N VAL A 386 1.25 -11.97 -11.15
CA VAL A 386 0.72 -11.55 -12.45
C VAL A 386 -0.71 -12.06 -12.65
N LEU A 387 -0.98 -13.34 -12.35
CA LEU A 387 -2.32 -13.93 -12.49
C LEU A 387 -3.33 -13.24 -11.56
N THR A 388 -2.96 -12.95 -10.31
CA THR A 388 -3.83 -12.25 -9.37
C THR A 388 -4.14 -10.83 -9.86
N ALA A 389 -3.15 -10.07 -10.32
CA ALA A 389 -3.37 -8.72 -10.87
C ALA A 389 -4.37 -8.74 -12.03
N LYS A 390 -4.19 -9.66 -12.99
CA LYS A 390 -5.11 -9.83 -14.12
C LYS A 390 -6.51 -10.24 -13.67
N SER A 391 -6.63 -11.13 -12.68
CA SER A 391 -7.92 -11.56 -12.13
C SER A 391 -8.70 -10.42 -11.46
N MET A 392 -8.01 -9.38 -11.01
CA MET A 392 -8.58 -8.15 -10.44
C MET A 392 -8.91 -7.10 -11.51
N GLY A 393 -8.55 -7.33 -12.78
CA GLY A 393 -8.76 -6.40 -13.89
C GLY A 393 -7.69 -5.31 -14.03
N LEU A 394 -6.58 -5.43 -13.29
CA LEU A 394 -5.39 -4.60 -13.51
C LEU A 394 -4.70 -5.03 -14.81
N ASN A 395 -4.13 -4.05 -15.51
CA ASN A 395 -3.34 -4.27 -16.73
C ASN A 395 -1.88 -3.85 -16.58
N MET A 396 -1.51 -3.31 -15.41
CA MET A 396 -0.16 -2.92 -15.06
C MET A 396 0.09 -3.11 -13.55
N LEU A 397 1.36 -3.24 -13.16
CA LEU A 397 1.83 -3.07 -11.78
C LEU A 397 3.06 -2.15 -11.76
N ASN A 398 3.36 -1.56 -10.59
CA ASN A 398 4.55 -0.72 -10.42
C ASN A 398 5.58 -1.41 -9.53
N PHE A 399 6.85 -1.37 -9.92
CA PHE A 399 7.96 -1.54 -8.98
C PHE A 399 8.21 -0.20 -8.29
N HIS A 400 7.54 0.02 -7.18
CA HIS A 400 7.57 1.28 -6.47
C HIS A 400 8.82 1.36 -5.60
N ARG A 401 9.58 2.46 -5.72
CA ARG A 401 10.80 2.72 -4.95
C ARG A 401 11.82 1.56 -4.96
N SER A 402 11.81 0.74 -6.02
CA SER A 402 12.67 -0.45 -6.09
C SER A 402 12.85 -0.96 -7.50
N ILE A 403 14.05 -1.49 -7.76
CA ILE A 403 14.34 -2.20 -9.01
C ILE A 403 13.45 -3.45 -9.10
N GLY A 404 12.92 -3.70 -10.29
CA GLY A 404 12.13 -4.88 -10.60
C GLY A 404 12.89 -6.17 -10.42
N SER A 405 12.19 -7.20 -9.93
CA SER A 405 12.73 -8.55 -9.90
C SER A 405 12.73 -9.13 -11.33
N PRO A 406 13.87 -9.64 -11.85
CA PRO A 406 13.93 -10.18 -13.21
C PRO A 406 12.88 -11.26 -13.48
N VAL A 407 12.67 -12.18 -12.54
CA VAL A 407 11.67 -13.26 -12.70
C VAL A 407 10.24 -12.72 -12.75
N VAL A 408 9.98 -11.56 -12.15
CA VAL A 408 8.66 -10.91 -12.21
C VAL A 408 8.44 -10.27 -13.58
N LEU A 409 9.45 -9.59 -14.14
CA LEU A 409 9.39 -9.06 -15.52
C LEU A 409 9.26 -10.18 -16.55
N GLU A 410 10.00 -11.28 -16.39
CA GLU A 410 9.88 -12.48 -17.24
C GLU A 410 8.46 -13.05 -17.22
N LYS A 411 7.84 -13.15 -16.03
CA LYS A 411 6.46 -13.62 -15.91
C LYS A 411 5.43 -12.62 -16.43
N ALA A 412 5.69 -11.33 -16.29
CA ALA A 412 4.86 -10.27 -16.86
C ALA A 412 4.86 -10.33 -18.40
N ASP A 413 6.03 -10.57 -18.99
CA ASP A 413 6.19 -10.80 -20.42
C ASP A 413 5.45 -12.05 -20.88
N GLU A 414 5.56 -13.16 -20.15
CA GLU A 414 4.93 -14.44 -20.51
C GLU A 414 3.40 -14.43 -20.39
N LEU A 415 2.87 -13.67 -19.43
CA LEU A 415 1.45 -13.70 -19.08
C LEU A 415 0.69 -12.45 -19.52
N GLY A 416 1.37 -11.43 -20.05
CA GLY A 416 0.77 -10.21 -20.57
C GLY A 416 0.26 -9.26 -19.49
N LEU A 417 1.17 -8.62 -18.76
CA LEU A 417 0.91 -7.55 -17.79
C LEU A 417 1.97 -6.46 -17.97
N LEU A 418 1.58 -5.17 -18.03
CA LEU A 418 2.55 -4.08 -18.17
C LEU A 418 3.25 -3.78 -16.84
N TYR A 419 4.40 -3.10 -16.91
CA TYR A 419 5.11 -2.57 -15.75
C TYR A 419 5.53 -1.12 -15.91
N TYR A 420 5.54 -0.44 -14.77
CA TYR A 420 6.14 0.86 -14.49
C TYR A 420 7.25 0.65 -13.46
N GLU A 421 8.47 1.14 -13.70
CA GLU A 421 9.63 0.80 -12.86
C GLU A 421 10.41 2.02 -12.34
N GLU A 422 10.87 1.93 -11.09
CA GLU A 422 11.71 2.93 -10.42
C GLU A 422 13.04 2.33 -9.94
N PRO A 423 14.15 3.08 -9.91
CA PRO A 423 15.42 2.59 -9.36
C PRO A 423 15.43 2.49 -7.82
N GLY A 424 14.53 3.21 -7.15
CA GLY A 424 14.50 3.37 -5.70
C GLY A 424 15.62 4.24 -5.13
N ALA A 425 15.38 4.80 -3.96
CA ALA A 425 16.28 5.59 -3.12
C ALA A 425 16.86 6.87 -3.73
N PHE A 426 16.49 7.24 -4.96
CA PHE A 426 16.95 8.48 -5.58
C PHE A 426 16.63 9.70 -4.72
N HIS A 427 15.49 9.72 -4.02
CA HIS A 427 15.09 10.82 -3.15
C HIS A 427 16.16 11.13 -2.09
N SER A 428 16.89 10.12 -1.57
CA SER A 428 17.92 10.27 -0.53
C SER A 428 19.24 10.93 -1.01
N ALA A 429 19.53 10.91 -2.31
CA ALA A 429 20.82 11.40 -2.82
C ALA A 429 20.88 12.93 -2.91
N GLY A 430 21.59 13.58 -1.99
CA GLY A 430 21.84 15.03 -2.02
C GLY A 430 22.91 15.46 -3.03
N HIS A 431 23.80 16.36 -2.61
CA HIS A 431 24.94 16.83 -3.42
C HIS A 431 26.21 15.99 -3.24
N ASP A 432 26.26 15.11 -2.23
CA ASP A 432 27.40 14.24 -1.98
C ASP A 432 27.70 13.36 -3.22
N PRO A 433 28.93 13.42 -3.78
CA PRO A 433 29.25 12.70 -5.00
C PRO A 433 29.14 11.18 -4.87
N PHE A 434 29.45 10.62 -3.69
CA PHE A 434 29.50 9.17 -3.50
C PHE A 434 28.11 8.54 -3.60
N ILE A 435 27.15 9.01 -2.80
CA ILE A 435 25.77 8.53 -2.87
C ILE A 435 25.13 8.82 -4.24
N ARG A 436 25.46 9.96 -4.86
CA ARG A 436 24.99 10.29 -6.20
C ARG A 436 25.50 9.32 -7.26
N THR A 437 26.77 8.95 -7.23
CA THR A 437 27.29 7.93 -8.15
C THR A 437 26.59 6.60 -7.89
N MET A 438 26.40 6.20 -6.63
CA MET A 438 25.70 4.95 -6.30
C MET A 438 24.31 4.84 -6.95
N VAL A 439 23.45 5.84 -6.75
CA VAL A 439 22.07 5.80 -7.29
C VAL A 439 22.07 5.89 -8.83
N ASN A 440 22.98 6.65 -9.44
CA ASN A 440 23.06 6.76 -10.89
C ASN A 440 23.57 5.48 -11.56
N THR A 441 24.60 4.84 -10.99
CA THR A 441 25.06 3.53 -11.46
C THR A 441 23.96 2.49 -11.33
N LYS A 442 23.20 2.52 -10.23
CA LYS A 442 22.03 1.66 -10.01
C LYS A 442 20.97 1.85 -11.12
N LEU A 443 20.59 3.10 -11.41
CA LEU A 443 19.64 3.42 -12.49
C LEU A 443 20.12 2.94 -13.86
N HIS A 444 21.38 3.18 -14.22
CA HIS A 444 21.89 2.75 -15.51
C HIS A 444 21.90 1.22 -15.64
N ARG A 445 22.30 0.49 -14.59
CA ARG A 445 22.29 -0.97 -14.58
C ARG A 445 20.87 -1.54 -14.70
N MET A 446 19.88 -0.91 -14.06
CA MET A 446 18.46 -1.26 -14.22
C MET A 446 18.01 -1.12 -15.68
N VAL A 447 18.17 0.07 -16.27
CA VAL A 447 17.74 0.32 -17.67
C VAL A 447 18.43 -0.62 -18.66
N LEU A 448 19.73 -0.88 -18.49
CA LEU A 448 20.47 -1.80 -19.37
C LEU A 448 19.96 -3.24 -19.27
N ARG A 449 19.63 -3.72 -18.06
CA ARG A 449 19.10 -5.06 -17.82
C ARG A 449 17.70 -5.22 -18.40
N ASP A 450 16.83 -4.21 -18.23
CA ASP A 450 15.39 -4.40 -18.40
C ASP A 450 14.82 -3.94 -19.76
N ARG A 451 15.61 -3.19 -20.54
CA ARG A 451 15.19 -2.57 -21.82
C ARG A 451 14.67 -3.53 -22.90
N SER A 452 14.81 -4.84 -22.77
CA SER A 452 14.24 -5.82 -23.72
C SER A 452 12.93 -6.48 -23.28
N HIS A 453 12.42 -6.17 -22.08
CA HIS A 453 11.12 -6.66 -21.62
C HIS A 453 9.95 -5.92 -22.30
N PRO A 454 9.11 -6.57 -23.13
CA PRO A 454 7.95 -5.92 -23.74
C PRO A 454 6.91 -5.41 -22.71
N SER A 455 6.84 -6.03 -21.52
CA SER A 455 5.94 -5.60 -20.44
C SER A 455 6.30 -4.23 -19.86
N LEU A 456 7.57 -3.87 -19.80
CA LEU A 456 8.01 -2.62 -19.17
C LEU A 456 7.78 -1.44 -20.11
N VAL A 457 6.95 -0.46 -19.73
CA VAL A 457 6.52 0.62 -20.64
C VAL A 457 6.89 2.03 -20.17
N ILE A 458 7.07 2.22 -18.86
CA ILE A 458 7.40 3.51 -18.24
C ILE A 458 8.54 3.30 -17.25
N TYR A 459 9.56 4.15 -17.33
CA TYR A 459 10.49 4.37 -16.21
C TYR A 459 10.09 5.62 -15.45
N ASN A 460 10.33 5.62 -14.14
CA ASN A 460 10.24 6.80 -13.30
C ASN A 460 11.52 6.95 -12.48
N LEU A 461 12.02 8.17 -12.38
CA LEU A 461 13.26 8.42 -11.67
C LEU A 461 13.05 8.40 -10.14
N ILE A 462 11.99 9.06 -9.66
CA ILE A 462 11.78 9.33 -8.22
C ILE A 462 10.29 9.26 -7.86
N ASN A 463 9.92 8.67 -6.72
CA ASN A 463 8.59 8.93 -6.15
C ASN A 463 8.57 10.22 -5.33
N GLU A 464 7.55 11.06 -5.56
CA GLU A 464 7.21 12.23 -4.76
C GLU A 464 8.38 13.20 -4.50
N PHE A 465 9.07 13.65 -5.55
CA PHE A 465 10.11 14.68 -5.43
C PHE A 465 9.52 16.08 -5.16
N GLY A 466 9.25 16.37 -3.88
CA GLY A 466 8.68 17.64 -3.40
C GLY A 466 9.56 18.37 -2.37
N GLY A 467 8.94 19.31 -1.65
CA GLY A 467 9.52 19.94 -0.46
C GLY A 467 10.76 20.81 -0.72
N PRO A 468 11.72 20.90 0.23
CA PRO A 468 12.94 21.70 0.06
C PRO A 468 13.82 21.24 -1.10
N ARG A 469 13.88 19.93 -1.38
CA ARG A 469 14.72 19.37 -2.45
C ARG A 469 14.25 19.78 -3.84
N SER A 470 12.94 19.95 -4.06
CA SER A 470 12.43 20.44 -5.35
C SER A 470 12.67 21.95 -5.57
N LYS A 471 13.02 22.70 -4.51
CA LYS A 471 13.41 24.11 -4.61
C LYS A 471 14.90 24.30 -4.90
N ASP A 472 15.70 23.26 -4.71
CA ASP A 472 17.13 23.27 -5.01
C ASP A 472 17.35 23.09 -6.52
N LYS A 473 17.60 24.19 -7.23
CA LYS A 473 17.73 24.19 -8.68
C LYS A 473 18.97 23.44 -9.17
N GLU A 474 20.08 23.48 -8.44
CA GLU A 474 21.28 22.73 -8.83
C GLU A 474 21.04 21.22 -8.71
N LEU A 475 20.37 20.78 -7.64
CA LEU A 475 19.99 19.37 -7.50
C LEU A 475 19.01 18.94 -8.59
N VAL A 476 17.98 19.76 -8.88
CA VAL A 476 17.02 19.51 -9.96
C VAL A 476 17.72 19.38 -11.30
N ASP A 477 18.62 20.30 -11.66
CA ASP A 477 19.36 20.25 -12.93
C ASP A 477 20.19 18.96 -13.05
N LYS A 478 20.82 18.52 -11.96
CA LYS A 478 21.49 17.22 -11.91
C LYS A 478 20.52 16.07 -12.17
N ARG A 479 19.31 16.08 -11.60
CA ARG A 479 18.30 15.03 -11.86
C ARG A 479 17.80 15.02 -13.31
N MET A 480 17.61 16.19 -13.89
CA MET A 480 17.23 16.31 -15.30
C MET A 480 18.33 15.76 -16.22
N ALA A 481 19.60 15.96 -15.86
CA ALA A 481 20.73 15.36 -16.56
C ALA A 481 20.79 13.84 -16.37
N ASP A 482 20.54 13.33 -15.15
CA ASP A 482 20.46 11.90 -14.87
C ASP A 482 19.35 11.23 -15.73
N MET A 483 18.17 11.86 -15.81
CA MET A 483 17.04 11.39 -16.62
C MET A 483 17.39 11.30 -18.11
N LYS A 484 18.02 12.34 -18.67
CA LYS A 484 18.46 12.33 -20.09
C LYS A 484 19.47 11.22 -20.38
N LYS A 485 20.41 10.98 -19.46
CA LYS A 485 21.42 9.91 -19.61
C LYS A 485 20.76 8.54 -19.57
N ALA A 486 19.85 8.30 -18.63
CA ALA A 486 19.13 7.04 -18.52
C ALA A 486 18.22 6.79 -19.74
N HIS A 487 17.45 7.78 -20.19
CA HIS A 487 16.62 7.66 -21.40
C HIS A 487 17.46 7.38 -22.65
N ALA A 488 18.69 7.91 -22.75
CA ALA A 488 19.57 7.60 -23.88
C ALA A 488 20.02 6.12 -23.94
N LEU A 489 20.00 5.39 -22.82
CA LEU A 489 20.31 3.95 -22.78
C LEU A 489 19.16 3.09 -23.33
N ASP A 490 17.94 3.63 -23.28
CA ASP A 490 16.72 3.02 -23.80
C ASP A 490 15.71 4.10 -24.24
N PRO A 491 15.87 4.62 -25.47
CA PRO A 491 14.98 5.67 -25.95
C PRO A 491 13.60 5.14 -26.32
N SER A 492 13.30 3.85 -26.20
CA SER A 492 12.03 3.27 -26.68
C SER A 492 10.87 3.38 -25.69
N ARG A 493 11.09 3.96 -24.51
CA ARG A 493 10.12 4.01 -23.41
C ARG A 493 9.88 5.44 -22.95
N VAL A 494 8.72 5.66 -22.34
CA VAL A 494 8.46 6.91 -21.61
C VAL A 494 9.34 6.93 -20.36
N MET A 495 9.97 8.05 -20.08
CA MET A 495 10.65 8.29 -18.80
C MET A 495 10.06 9.50 -18.10
N THR A 496 9.60 9.33 -16.86
CA THR A 496 9.05 10.38 -16.01
C THR A 496 10.05 10.77 -14.93
N PHE A 497 10.04 12.04 -14.54
CA PHE A 497 10.94 12.54 -13.49
C PHE A 497 10.46 12.16 -12.10
N THR A 498 9.19 12.44 -11.81
CA THR A 498 8.60 12.12 -10.52
C THR A 498 7.18 11.62 -10.68
N SER A 499 6.79 10.67 -9.83
CA SER A 499 5.38 10.38 -9.59
C SER A 499 4.86 11.35 -8.51
N GLY A 500 3.71 11.97 -8.78
CA GLY A 500 3.09 12.97 -7.90
C GLY A 500 3.59 14.43 -8.03
N TRP A 501 2.96 15.32 -7.26
CA TRP A 501 3.22 16.77 -7.17
C TRP A 501 2.91 17.64 -8.40
N ALA A 502 2.29 17.14 -9.47
CA ALA A 502 1.71 18.02 -10.49
C ALA A 502 0.56 18.83 -9.88
N SER A 503 0.56 20.15 -10.05
CA SER A 503 -0.32 21.04 -9.27
C SER A 503 -1.19 21.98 -10.10
N LYS A 504 -0.72 22.41 -11.27
CA LYS A 504 -1.42 23.40 -12.10
C LYS A 504 -1.51 22.97 -13.54
N GLU A 505 -2.71 22.97 -14.07
CA GLU A 505 -2.97 22.85 -15.50
C GLU A 505 -2.97 24.27 -16.10
N PRO A 506 -2.32 24.60 -17.23
CA PRO A 506 -1.45 23.84 -18.12
C PRO A 506 0.02 24.37 -18.09
N THR A 507 0.56 24.65 -16.90
CA THR A 507 1.89 25.28 -16.74
C THR A 507 3.03 24.28 -16.87
N GLU A 508 4.20 24.77 -17.27
CA GLU A 508 5.44 24.00 -17.13
C GLU A 508 5.81 23.87 -15.66
N GLU A 509 6.08 22.64 -15.21
CA GLU A 509 6.48 22.33 -13.84
C GLU A 509 7.61 21.30 -13.84
N ASP A 510 8.50 21.38 -12.85
CA ASP A 510 9.54 20.36 -12.68
C ASP A 510 8.92 18.97 -12.44
N SER A 511 7.81 18.89 -11.69
CA SER A 511 7.08 17.65 -11.39
C SER A 511 6.44 16.98 -12.60
N LYS A 512 6.24 17.72 -13.70
CA LYS A 512 5.70 17.22 -14.96
C LYS A 512 6.77 16.80 -15.96
N ALA A 513 8.04 16.80 -15.52
CA ALA A 513 9.15 16.52 -16.41
C ALA A 513 9.10 15.08 -16.94
N HIS A 514 9.21 14.92 -18.25
CA HIS A 514 9.18 13.61 -18.90
C HIS A 514 9.90 13.63 -20.26
N MET A 515 10.22 12.44 -20.77
CA MET A 515 10.74 12.18 -22.11
C MET A 515 9.84 11.16 -22.80
N LEU A 516 9.52 11.42 -24.07
CA LEU A 516 8.70 10.55 -24.91
C LEU A 516 9.58 9.54 -25.67
N PRO A 517 9.02 8.39 -26.09
CA PRO A 517 9.76 7.42 -26.89
C PRO A 517 10.41 8.06 -28.13
N PHE A 518 11.71 7.82 -28.28
CA PHE A 518 12.64 8.33 -29.29
C PHE A 518 12.82 9.84 -29.33
N ASP A 519 12.27 10.55 -28.34
CA ASP A 519 12.48 11.99 -28.19
C ASP A 519 13.71 12.27 -27.31
N THR A 520 14.51 13.25 -27.72
CA THR A 520 15.66 13.72 -26.93
C THR A 520 15.31 14.97 -26.11
N ILE A 521 14.13 15.54 -26.34
CA ILE A 521 13.61 16.71 -25.64
C ILE A 521 13.06 16.27 -24.29
N LEU A 522 13.43 17.02 -23.26
CA LEU A 522 12.83 16.94 -21.94
C LEU A 522 11.68 17.93 -21.87
N HIS A 523 10.46 17.42 -21.79
CA HIS A 523 9.25 18.21 -21.67
C HIS A 523 8.95 18.50 -20.20
N ARG A 524 8.27 19.61 -19.91
CA ARG A 524 7.82 20.00 -18.54
C ARG A 524 6.32 20.21 -18.45
N LYS A 525 5.60 19.79 -19.49
CA LYS A 525 4.16 19.92 -19.69
C LYS A 525 3.72 18.80 -20.61
N GLY A 526 2.54 18.23 -20.39
CA GLY A 526 2.03 17.11 -21.17
C GLY A 526 1.89 15.81 -20.39
N TRP A 527 2.39 15.76 -19.15
CA TRP A 527 2.23 14.65 -18.22
C TRP A 527 1.81 15.21 -16.86
N PHE A 528 0.64 14.83 -16.38
CA PHE A 528 0.08 15.32 -15.13
C PHE A 528 -0.16 14.14 -14.19
N ASP A 529 0.68 14.01 -13.17
CA ASP A 529 0.53 12.99 -12.13
C ASP A 529 0.35 13.67 -10.76
N ASN A 530 -0.79 13.42 -10.11
CA ASN A 530 -1.04 13.90 -8.77
C ASN A 530 -1.51 12.79 -7.83
N HIS A 531 -1.14 12.93 -6.56
CA HIS A 531 -1.46 11.97 -5.51
C HIS A 531 -2.60 12.46 -4.63
N ARG A 532 -3.50 11.54 -4.26
CA ARG A 532 -4.50 11.71 -3.20
C ARG A 532 -4.55 10.47 -2.32
N ALA A 533 -3.41 10.18 -1.70
CA ALA A 533 -3.25 9.03 -0.80
C ALA A 533 -4.16 9.11 0.43
N GLY A 534 -4.42 10.34 0.92
CA GLY A 534 -5.37 10.59 2.00
C GLY A 534 -6.82 10.48 1.51
N GLY A 535 -7.66 9.86 2.34
CA GLY A 535 -9.09 9.70 2.09
C GLY A 535 -9.81 9.17 3.33
N PRO A 536 -11.15 9.21 3.34
CA PRO A 536 -11.99 8.73 4.41
C PRO A 536 -11.89 7.22 4.52
N ALA A 537 -12.48 6.69 5.59
CA ALA A 537 -12.43 5.26 5.89
C ALA A 537 -13.08 4.33 4.87
N THR A 538 -13.88 4.86 3.98
CA THR A 538 -14.72 4.08 3.10
C THR A 538 -15.13 4.97 1.94
N TRP A 539 -15.85 4.43 0.97
CA TRP A 539 -16.57 5.26 0.03
C TRP A 539 -17.61 6.17 0.74
N GLU A 540 -17.68 7.43 0.31
CA GLU A 540 -18.64 8.43 0.79
C GLU A 540 -19.57 8.89 -0.33
N GLU A 541 -20.85 9.12 -0.02
CA GLU A 541 -21.84 9.55 -1.02
C GLU A 541 -21.50 10.93 -1.62
N GLY A 542 -20.83 11.78 -0.84
CA GLY A 542 -20.40 13.12 -1.27
C GLY A 542 -19.36 13.11 -2.40
N TYR A 543 -18.76 11.95 -2.70
CA TYR A 543 -17.76 11.84 -3.76
C TYR A 543 -18.35 11.88 -5.17
N TYR A 544 -19.66 11.68 -5.28
CA TYR A 544 -20.37 11.83 -6.53
C TYR A 544 -21.73 12.49 -6.30
N GLN A 545 -21.86 13.72 -6.77
CA GLN A 545 -23.11 14.50 -6.77
C GLN A 545 -23.54 14.90 -8.19
N GLY A 546 -22.72 14.59 -9.20
CA GLY A 546 -23.04 14.72 -10.61
C GLY A 546 -21.81 14.66 -11.52
N PRO A 547 -21.95 14.85 -12.85
CA PRO A 547 -20.85 14.71 -13.79
C PRO A 547 -19.63 15.60 -13.50
N LYS A 548 -19.86 16.84 -13.03
CA LYS A 548 -18.81 17.82 -12.68
C LYS A 548 -18.56 17.95 -11.17
N ASP A 549 -19.49 17.45 -10.36
CA ASP A 549 -19.33 17.36 -8.90
C ASP A 549 -19.01 15.91 -8.55
N ASN A 550 -17.78 15.53 -8.90
CA ASN A 550 -17.25 14.19 -8.74
C ASN A 550 -15.79 14.34 -8.28
N LEU A 551 -15.41 13.61 -7.23
CA LEU A 551 -14.05 13.57 -6.72
C LEU A 551 -13.02 13.35 -7.84
N MET A 552 -13.34 12.53 -8.83
CA MET A 552 -12.46 12.18 -9.94
C MET A 552 -12.49 13.13 -11.12
N TYR A 553 -13.38 14.12 -11.13
CA TYR A 553 -13.51 15.06 -12.22
C TYR A 553 -12.21 15.83 -12.48
N THR A 554 -11.92 16.01 -13.77
CA THR A 554 -10.93 16.94 -14.31
C THR A 554 -11.38 17.31 -15.73
N ASP A 555 -11.05 18.52 -16.16
CA ASP A 555 -11.17 18.97 -17.54
C ASP A 555 -9.83 18.91 -18.30
N ASN A 556 -8.77 18.36 -17.69
CA ASN A 556 -7.51 18.09 -18.37
C ASN A 556 -7.66 17.03 -19.43
N LYS A 557 -7.62 17.46 -20.68
CA LYS A 557 -7.50 16.56 -21.83
C LYS A 557 -6.20 16.79 -22.58
N THR A 558 -5.39 17.77 -22.19
CA THR A 558 -4.21 18.17 -22.94
C THR A 558 -2.93 17.48 -22.46
N GLU A 559 -2.98 16.82 -21.31
CA GLU A 559 -1.86 16.11 -20.70
C GLU A 559 -2.26 14.65 -20.44
N VAL A 560 -1.30 13.72 -20.52
CA VAL A 560 -1.51 12.37 -19.99
C VAL A 560 -1.83 12.50 -18.52
N TYR A 561 -3.05 12.14 -18.13
CA TYR A 561 -3.56 12.40 -16.80
C TYR A 561 -3.53 11.13 -15.94
N MET A 562 -2.66 11.16 -14.93
CA MET A 562 -2.47 10.10 -13.97
C MET A 562 -2.95 10.51 -12.58
N ARG A 563 -3.68 9.61 -11.96
CA ARG A 563 -4.00 9.62 -10.53
C ARG A 563 -3.08 8.62 -9.84
N GLY A 564 -1.98 9.10 -9.27
CA GLY A 564 -0.98 8.30 -8.58
C GLY A 564 -1.35 8.05 -7.11
N GLU A 565 -0.97 6.87 -6.57
CA GLU A 565 -1.11 6.57 -5.14
C GLU A 565 -2.47 6.95 -4.52
N GLU A 566 -3.57 6.50 -5.12
CA GLU A 566 -4.91 6.93 -4.75
C GLU A 566 -5.52 6.11 -3.59
N GLY A 567 -6.06 6.81 -2.59
CA GLY A 567 -7.09 6.28 -1.69
C GLY A 567 -6.71 5.08 -0.83
N ALA A 568 -5.55 5.12 -0.18
CA ALA A 568 -5.10 3.99 0.65
C ALA A 568 -6.11 3.67 1.76
N ILE A 569 -6.50 2.38 1.86
CA ILE A 569 -7.43 1.86 2.87
C ILE A 569 -6.86 0.59 3.53
N SER A 570 -6.58 0.69 4.82
CA SER A 570 -6.00 -0.35 5.66
C SER A 570 -7.04 -1.38 6.08
N THR A 571 -6.97 -2.55 5.47
CA THR A 571 -7.77 -3.73 5.83
C THR A 571 -6.87 -4.88 6.30
N PRO A 572 -7.36 -5.80 7.14
CA PRO A 572 -6.53 -6.92 7.60
C PRO A 572 -6.10 -7.82 6.43
N PRO A 573 -4.85 -8.33 6.43
CA PRO A 573 -4.42 -9.41 5.54
C PRO A 573 -5.26 -10.69 5.71
N ARG A 574 -5.21 -11.62 4.74
CA ARG A 574 -5.91 -12.92 4.81
C ARG A 574 -5.14 -13.91 5.71
N ILE A 575 -4.92 -13.50 6.97
CA ILE A 575 -4.07 -14.17 7.95
C ILE A 575 -4.35 -15.67 8.13
N ALA A 576 -5.61 -16.11 7.93
CA ALA A 576 -5.97 -17.52 8.00
C ALA A 576 -5.44 -18.33 6.80
N GLU A 577 -5.49 -17.78 5.58
CA GLU A 577 -4.89 -18.42 4.40
C GLU A 577 -3.36 -18.37 4.46
N ILE A 578 -2.79 -17.28 4.98
CA ILE A 578 -1.34 -17.19 5.23
C ILE A 578 -0.91 -18.30 6.19
N ALA A 579 -1.56 -18.44 7.34
CA ALA A 579 -1.24 -19.47 8.32
C ALA A 579 -1.36 -20.89 7.74
N LYS A 580 -2.40 -21.13 6.93
CA LYS A 580 -2.61 -22.41 6.22
C LYS A 580 -1.49 -22.70 5.22
N GLU A 581 -1.00 -21.70 4.50
CA GLU A 581 0.11 -21.85 3.57
C GLU A 581 1.43 -22.13 4.30
N ILE A 582 1.67 -21.47 5.43
CA ILE A 582 2.82 -21.76 6.31
C ILE A 582 2.73 -23.19 6.85
N ASP A 583 1.58 -23.63 7.33
CA ASP A 583 1.39 -25.00 7.84
C ASP A 583 1.54 -26.05 6.72
N ARG A 584 1.13 -25.73 5.48
CA ARG A 584 1.28 -26.61 4.31
C ARG A 584 2.72 -26.77 3.88
N THR A 585 3.50 -25.68 3.88
CA THR A 585 4.87 -25.65 3.34
C THR A 585 5.93 -25.92 4.40
N GLY A 586 5.63 -25.64 5.68
CA GLY A 586 6.59 -25.65 6.77
C GLY A 586 7.59 -24.48 6.74
N LEU A 587 7.45 -23.54 5.80
CA LEU A 587 8.36 -22.43 5.62
C LEU A 587 7.89 -21.22 6.42
N THR A 588 8.66 -20.84 7.45
CA THR A 588 8.39 -19.63 8.24
C THR A 588 9.12 -18.41 7.70
N GLY A 589 10.37 -18.56 7.23
CA GLY A 589 11.19 -17.44 6.76
C GLY A 589 11.20 -16.25 7.71
N TRP A 590 11.23 -15.03 7.15
CA TRP A 590 11.28 -13.80 7.94
C TRP A 590 9.94 -13.42 8.60
N ASP A 591 8.79 -13.76 8.02
CA ASP A 591 7.48 -13.22 8.43
C ASP A 591 6.49 -14.28 8.96
N GLY A 592 6.74 -15.57 8.77
CA GLY A 592 5.76 -16.62 9.03
C GLY A 592 5.39 -16.78 10.51
N LEU A 593 6.34 -16.63 11.43
CA LEU A 593 6.04 -16.69 12.88
C LEU A 593 5.15 -15.53 13.32
N PHE A 594 5.38 -14.34 12.76
CA PHE A 594 4.54 -13.17 12.97
C PHE A 594 3.10 -13.46 12.52
N TRP A 595 2.91 -13.96 11.29
CA TRP A 595 1.57 -14.23 10.77
C TRP A 595 0.83 -15.34 11.52
N LYS A 596 1.53 -16.38 11.98
CA LYS A 596 0.92 -17.43 12.82
C LYS A 596 0.39 -16.85 14.12
N LYS A 597 1.14 -15.97 14.78
CA LYS A 597 0.70 -15.25 15.99
C LYS A 597 -0.52 -14.37 15.74
N GLN A 598 -0.56 -13.65 14.61
CA GLN A 598 -1.72 -12.83 14.26
C GLN A 598 -2.97 -13.68 14.03
N ASN A 599 -2.88 -14.77 13.27
CA ASN A 599 -4.01 -15.68 13.04
C ASN A 599 -4.52 -16.31 14.35
N GLU A 600 -3.63 -16.73 15.25
CA GLU A 600 -4.03 -17.26 16.56
C GLU A 600 -4.77 -16.20 17.39
N SER A 601 -4.29 -14.95 17.37
CA SER A 601 -4.92 -13.84 18.10
C SER A 601 -6.35 -13.59 17.61
N PHE A 602 -6.59 -13.61 16.29
CA PHE A 602 -7.93 -13.51 15.71
C PHE A 602 -8.83 -14.71 16.06
N ARG A 603 -8.30 -15.94 16.03
CA ARG A 603 -9.05 -17.15 16.40
C ARG A 603 -9.51 -17.09 17.86
N GLN A 604 -8.61 -16.72 18.76
CA GLN A 604 -8.93 -16.56 20.18
C GLN A 604 -9.96 -15.47 20.40
N PHE A 605 -9.81 -14.31 19.75
CA PHE A 605 -10.76 -13.22 19.83
C PHE A 605 -12.16 -13.63 19.34
N MET A 606 -12.26 -14.22 18.14
CA MET A 606 -13.55 -14.67 17.59
C MET A 606 -14.24 -15.72 18.46
N LYS A 607 -13.47 -16.64 19.05
CA LYS A 607 -14.01 -17.64 19.97
C LYS A 607 -14.47 -17.01 21.28
N LYS A 608 -13.66 -16.11 21.87
CA LYS A 608 -13.96 -15.44 23.14
C LYS A 608 -15.21 -14.54 23.04
N LYS A 609 -15.44 -13.95 21.86
CA LYS A 609 -16.55 -13.01 21.61
C LYS A 609 -17.77 -13.63 20.90
N ASP A 610 -17.79 -14.96 20.77
CA ASP A 610 -18.86 -15.71 20.08
C ASP A 610 -19.21 -15.16 18.68
N LEU A 611 -18.17 -14.91 17.87
CA LEU A 611 -18.30 -14.29 16.55
C LEU A 611 -18.44 -15.29 15.40
N LEU A 612 -18.18 -16.57 15.65
CA LEU A 612 -18.24 -17.62 14.63
C LEU A 612 -19.63 -17.81 14.02
N PRO A 613 -20.76 -17.76 14.75
CA PRO A 613 -22.09 -17.89 14.15
C PRO A 613 -22.43 -16.82 13.11
N TYR A 614 -21.84 -15.63 13.25
CA TYR A 614 -22.14 -14.45 12.43
C TYR A 614 -21.22 -14.32 11.23
N PHE A 615 -19.93 -14.58 11.41
CA PHE A 615 -18.91 -14.38 10.37
C PHE A 615 -18.32 -15.68 9.83
N GLY A 616 -18.60 -16.82 10.46
CA GLY A 616 -18.14 -18.14 10.04
C GLY A 616 -16.70 -18.45 10.41
N SER A 617 -15.74 -17.70 9.88
CA SER A 617 -14.30 -17.94 10.08
C SER A 617 -13.49 -16.64 10.07
N VAL A 618 -12.24 -16.71 10.55
CA VAL A 618 -11.27 -15.58 10.47
C VAL A 618 -11.10 -15.16 9.01
N ASP A 619 -11.07 -16.11 8.08
CA ASP A 619 -10.92 -15.83 6.65
C ASP A 619 -12.11 -15.07 6.07
N SER A 620 -13.32 -15.46 6.46
CA SER A 620 -14.56 -14.81 6.03
C SER A 620 -14.65 -13.38 6.58
N LEU A 621 -14.34 -13.19 7.86
CA LEU A 621 -14.30 -11.88 8.50
C LEU A 621 -13.26 -10.94 7.85
N THR A 622 -12.01 -11.41 7.70
CA THR A 622 -10.95 -10.59 7.09
C THR A 622 -11.26 -10.26 5.64
N ARG A 623 -11.86 -11.18 4.88
CA ARG A 623 -12.28 -10.93 3.50
C ARG A 623 -13.32 -9.84 3.35
N MET A 624 -14.32 -9.89 4.21
CA MET A 624 -15.41 -8.91 4.23
C MET A 624 -14.93 -7.52 4.65
N LEU A 625 -13.94 -7.43 5.54
CA LEU A 625 -13.26 -6.16 5.85
C LEU A 625 -12.49 -5.65 4.62
N GLY A 626 -11.82 -6.54 3.89
CA GLY A 626 -11.15 -6.23 2.62
C GLY A 626 -12.08 -5.71 1.52
N ASP A 627 -13.36 -6.12 1.50
CA ASP A 627 -14.35 -5.62 0.53
C ASP A 627 -14.57 -4.11 0.62
N VAL A 628 -14.39 -3.49 1.79
CA VAL A 628 -14.49 -2.03 1.94
C VAL A 628 -13.43 -1.32 1.10
N SER A 629 -12.20 -1.86 1.07
CA SER A 629 -11.14 -1.34 0.21
C SER A 629 -11.47 -1.56 -1.27
N PHE A 630 -12.02 -2.72 -1.64
CA PHE A 630 -12.31 -3.05 -3.03
C PHE A 630 -13.45 -2.22 -3.60
N ASP A 631 -14.51 -1.99 -2.82
CA ASP A 631 -15.62 -1.11 -3.20
C ASP A 631 -15.14 0.34 -3.35
N HIS A 632 -14.36 0.86 -2.39
CA HIS A 632 -13.81 2.21 -2.47
C HIS A 632 -12.95 2.42 -3.73
N GLN A 633 -11.98 1.52 -3.96
CA GLN A 633 -11.09 1.59 -5.12
C GLN A 633 -11.86 1.41 -6.44
N GLY A 634 -12.79 0.45 -6.48
CA GLY A 634 -13.62 0.20 -7.65
C GLY A 634 -14.48 1.41 -8.04
N ARG A 635 -15.15 2.05 -7.07
CA ARG A 635 -15.98 3.25 -7.32
C ARG A 635 -15.14 4.45 -7.78
N ARG A 636 -13.94 4.63 -7.21
CA ARG A 636 -12.99 5.65 -7.66
C ARG A 636 -12.55 5.43 -9.11
N ILE A 637 -12.24 4.19 -9.48
CA ILE A 637 -11.87 3.83 -10.85
C ILE A 637 -13.05 4.00 -11.80
N GLN A 638 -14.27 3.60 -11.40
CA GLN A 638 -15.49 3.89 -12.15
C GLN A 638 -15.65 5.38 -12.41
N GLY A 639 -15.46 6.23 -11.39
CA GLY A 639 -15.63 7.68 -11.48
C GLY A 639 -14.75 8.34 -12.54
N MET A 640 -13.57 7.79 -12.79
CA MET A 640 -12.64 8.24 -13.84
C MET A 640 -13.03 7.66 -15.21
N ARG A 641 -13.26 6.34 -15.28
CA ARG A 641 -13.61 5.61 -16.52
C ARG A 641 -14.91 6.09 -17.16
N MET A 642 -15.95 6.31 -16.36
CA MET A 642 -17.30 6.64 -16.86
C MET A 642 -17.38 8.03 -17.50
N LEU A 643 -16.50 8.94 -17.10
CA LEU A 643 -16.43 10.30 -17.61
C LEU A 643 -15.51 10.44 -18.83
N ASP A 644 -14.87 9.34 -19.26
CA ASP A 644 -13.89 9.34 -20.34
C ASP A 644 -12.68 10.25 -20.07
N ILE A 645 -12.37 10.49 -18.79
CA ILE A 645 -11.31 11.38 -18.34
C ILE A 645 -10.12 10.59 -17.78
N GLY A 646 -8.93 10.94 -18.26
CA GLY A 646 -7.64 10.46 -17.83
C GLY A 646 -7.24 9.05 -18.23
N ASP A 647 -5.95 8.78 -17.98
CA ASP A 647 -5.18 7.78 -18.71
C ASP A 647 -4.55 6.73 -17.80
N ALA A 648 -4.31 7.06 -16.53
CA ALA A 648 -3.74 6.13 -15.56
C ALA A 648 -4.33 6.30 -14.16
N TYR A 649 -4.62 5.18 -13.51
CA TYR A 649 -5.04 5.12 -12.11
C TYR A 649 -4.15 4.13 -11.35
N ALA A 650 -3.50 4.59 -10.28
CA ALA A 650 -2.66 3.77 -9.42
C ALA A 650 -3.26 3.65 -8.01
N ILE A 651 -3.64 2.42 -7.63
CA ILE A 651 -4.05 2.10 -6.26
C ILE A 651 -2.85 2.26 -5.32
N ASN A 652 -3.05 2.92 -4.18
CA ASN A 652 -2.06 2.99 -3.11
C ASN A 652 -1.96 1.65 -2.35
N GLY A 653 -1.11 0.77 -2.87
CA GLY A 653 -0.73 -0.50 -2.27
C GLY A 653 -1.18 -1.70 -3.10
N TRP A 654 -0.21 -2.52 -3.53
CA TRP A 654 -0.45 -3.85 -4.07
C TRP A 654 -0.47 -4.86 -2.92
N GLU A 655 0.68 -5.15 -2.30
CA GLU A 655 0.78 -6.08 -1.17
C GLU A 655 0.77 -5.42 0.22
N SER A 656 0.24 -6.12 1.23
CA SER A 656 0.36 -5.77 2.65
C SER A 656 1.37 -6.67 3.36
N MET A 657 2.33 -6.08 4.09
CA MET A 657 3.41 -6.78 4.82
C MET A 657 3.46 -6.35 6.30
N PRO A 658 4.16 -7.08 7.20
CA PRO A 658 4.10 -6.86 8.66
C PRO A 658 4.39 -5.44 9.17
N TYR A 659 5.17 -4.65 8.42
CA TYR A 659 5.68 -3.33 8.80
C TYR A 659 5.06 -2.19 7.98
N ASP A 660 3.88 -2.40 7.40
CA ASP A 660 3.16 -1.40 6.62
C ASP A 660 1.84 -0.97 7.29
N ASN A 661 1.16 -0.02 6.67
CA ASN A 661 -0.20 0.40 6.98
C ASN A 661 -1.27 -0.65 6.57
N HIS A 662 -0.92 -1.68 5.80
CA HIS A 662 -1.82 -2.65 5.16
C HIS A 662 -2.85 -2.06 4.19
N SER A 663 -2.49 -1.01 3.43
CA SER A 663 -3.34 -0.46 2.36
C SER A 663 -3.40 -1.33 1.10
N GLY A 664 -2.50 -2.33 0.98
CA GLY A 664 -2.46 -3.23 -0.16
C GLY A 664 -3.79 -3.95 -0.44
N VAL A 665 -4.11 -4.16 -1.71
CA VAL A 665 -5.30 -4.92 -2.17
C VAL A 665 -5.10 -6.45 -2.11
N VAL A 666 -3.86 -6.91 -2.00
CA VAL A 666 -3.50 -8.29 -1.69
C VAL A 666 -2.65 -8.37 -0.42
N ASP A 667 -2.59 -9.54 0.20
CA ASP A 667 -1.62 -9.80 1.27
C ASP A 667 -0.21 -10.13 0.71
N ILE A 668 0.77 -10.32 1.59
CA ILE A 668 2.15 -10.64 1.18
C ILE A 668 2.23 -11.94 0.36
N TYR A 669 1.32 -12.90 0.57
CA TYR A 669 1.22 -14.13 -0.23
C TYR A 669 0.43 -13.95 -1.53
N ARG A 670 0.05 -12.71 -1.89
CA ARG A 670 -0.76 -12.35 -3.06
C ARG A 670 -2.16 -12.96 -3.05
N ASN A 671 -2.72 -13.23 -1.86
CA ASN A 671 -4.15 -13.53 -1.76
C ASN A 671 -4.94 -12.21 -1.80
N PRO A 672 -5.97 -12.09 -2.66
CA PRO A 672 -6.88 -10.93 -2.62
C PRO A 672 -7.47 -10.74 -1.23
N LYS A 673 -7.37 -9.52 -0.70
CA LYS A 673 -7.88 -9.23 0.64
C LYS A 673 -9.39 -9.13 0.69
N GLY A 674 -10.05 -8.69 -0.37
CA GLY A 674 -11.51 -8.72 -0.54
C GLY A 674 -11.99 -9.85 -1.45
N ASN A 675 -13.30 -9.94 -1.65
CA ASN A 675 -13.89 -10.77 -2.69
C ASN A 675 -13.53 -10.19 -4.06
N LEU A 676 -12.87 -10.98 -4.91
CA LEU A 676 -12.46 -10.56 -6.26
C LEU A 676 -13.61 -9.94 -7.07
N SER A 677 -14.82 -10.47 -6.94
CA SER A 677 -16.01 -9.95 -7.64
C SER A 677 -16.35 -8.50 -7.31
N THR A 678 -16.01 -8.01 -6.11
CA THR A 678 -16.28 -6.63 -5.67
C THR A 678 -15.49 -5.64 -6.52
N LEU A 679 -14.17 -5.84 -6.66
CA LEU A 679 -13.33 -4.96 -7.48
C LEU A 679 -13.50 -5.25 -8.97
N ALA A 680 -13.56 -6.53 -9.36
CA ALA A 680 -13.65 -6.94 -10.76
C ALA A 680 -14.91 -6.39 -11.45
N TYR A 681 -16.00 -6.19 -10.71
CA TYR A 681 -17.22 -5.55 -11.20
C TYR A 681 -16.94 -4.17 -11.82
N TYR A 682 -16.17 -3.31 -11.14
CA TYR A 682 -15.82 -1.97 -11.62
C TYR A 682 -14.72 -1.95 -12.69
N MET A 683 -14.04 -3.09 -12.88
CA MET A 683 -12.91 -3.25 -13.79
C MET A 683 -13.30 -3.91 -15.12
N GLN A 684 -14.58 -4.27 -15.28
CA GLN A 684 -15.10 -4.84 -16.52
C GLN A 684 -14.80 -3.92 -17.71
N PRO A 685 -14.38 -4.46 -18.86
CA PRO A 685 -14.09 -3.64 -20.04
C PRO A 685 -15.36 -3.05 -20.68
N LEU A 686 -16.54 -3.59 -20.37
CA LEU A 686 -17.82 -3.13 -20.88
C LEU A 686 -18.90 -3.31 -19.80
N TYR A 687 -19.48 -2.22 -19.30
CA TYR A 687 -20.58 -2.26 -18.31
C TYR A 687 -21.32 -0.92 -18.23
N ILE A 688 -22.48 -0.89 -17.55
CA ILE A 688 -23.19 0.36 -17.24
C ILE A 688 -22.80 0.83 -15.85
N ALA A 689 -22.11 1.95 -15.76
CA ALA A 689 -21.85 2.62 -14.49
C ALA A 689 -23.14 3.34 -14.05
N VAL A 690 -23.78 2.78 -13.03
CA VAL A 690 -24.91 3.39 -12.32
C VAL A 690 -24.31 4.20 -11.18
N SER A 691 -24.58 5.51 -11.16
CA SER A 691 -23.95 6.44 -10.21
C SER A 691 -25.03 7.25 -9.52
N SER A 692 -25.37 6.86 -8.29
CA SER A 692 -26.37 7.53 -7.48
C SER A 692 -25.81 8.82 -6.89
N ARG A 693 -26.57 9.93 -6.96
CA ARG A 693 -26.19 11.22 -6.34
C ARG A 693 -26.47 11.25 -4.83
N SER A 694 -27.28 10.31 -4.34
CA SER A 694 -27.43 10.01 -2.92
C SER A 694 -27.53 8.50 -2.78
N GLN A 695 -26.84 7.93 -1.80
CA GLN A 695 -26.94 6.50 -1.48
C GLN A 695 -27.88 6.23 -0.31
N PHE A 696 -28.49 7.27 0.26
CA PHE A 696 -29.41 7.16 1.38
C PHE A 696 -30.75 7.83 1.06
N THR A 697 -31.82 7.22 1.54
CA THR A 697 -33.15 7.84 1.44
C THR A 697 -34.03 7.40 2.60
N ARG A 698 -34.76 8.34 3.19
CA ARG A 698 -35.79 8.03 4.18
C ARG A 698 -37.05 7.58 3.45
N LEU A 699 -37.62 6.45 3.84
CA LEU A 699 -38.77 5.86 3.15
C LEU A 699 -40.12 6.48 3.58
N PRO A 700 -41.05 6.73 2.64
CA PRO A 700 -40.86 6.74 1.18
C PRO A 700 -40.01 7.95 0.74
N GLY A 701 -39.16 7.75 -0.27
CA GLY A 701 -38.19 8.76 -0.68
C GLY A 701 -37.85 8.71 -2.16
N LYS A 702 -36.94 9.59 -2.59
CA LYS A 702 -36.41 9.63 -3.96
C LYS A 702 -34.90 9.65 -3.94
N VAL A 703 -34.29 9.11 -5.00
CA VAL A 703 -32.86 9.20 -5.27
C VAL A 703 -32.65 9.55 -6.74
N ASP A 704 -31.74 10.48 -7.01
CA ASP A 704 -31.38 10.86 -8.37
C ASP A 704 -30.15 10.07 -8.82
N VAL A 705 -30.18 9.55 -10.04
CA VAL A 705 -29.17 8.63 -10.56
C VAL A 705 -28.75 9.02 -11.97
N ASP A 706 -27.44 8.97 -12.23
CA ASP A 706 -26.85 9.09 -13.55
C ASP A 706 -26.44 7.71 -14.08
N PHE A 707 -26.57 7.52 -15.40
CA PHE A 707 -26.25 6.27 -16.09
C PHE A 707 -25.22 6.52 -17.17
N TYR A 708 -24.06 5.88 -17.05
CA TYR A 708 -22.96 5.98 -18.00
C TYR A 708 -22.65 4.63 -18.62
N MET A 709 -22.19 4.63 -19.85
CA MET A 709 -21.53 3.49 -20.47
C MET A 709 -20.02 3.58 -20.20
N VAL A 710 -19.42 2.44 -19.83
CA VAL A 710 -17.98 2.20 -19.97
C VAL A 710 -17.77 1.20 -21.11
N ASN A 711 -16.99 1.53 -22.14
CA ASN A 711 -16.95 0.83 -23.44
C ASN A 711 -15.54 0.65 -24.03
N GLU A 712 -14.74 -0.24 -23.46
CA GLU A 712 -13.44 -0.66 -24.03
C GLU A 712 -13.59 -1.75 -25.10
N LYS A 713 -14.82 -2.16 -25.42
CA LYS A 713 -15.15 -3.18 -26.44
C LYS A 713 -15.69 -2.59 -27.74
N ASN A 714 -15.70 -1.26 -27.89
CA ASN A 714 -16.10 -0.56 -29.11
C ASN A 714 -17.53 -0.89 -29.59
N LEU A 715 -18.48 -1.03 -28.66
CA LEU A 715 -19.90 -1.00 -29.03
C LEU A 715 -20.25 0.35 -29.65
N ASN A 716 -21.09 0.36 -30.70
CA ASN A 716 -21.55 1.57 -31.37
C ASN A 716 -22.95 1.39 -31.96
N GLY A 717 -23.66 2.50 -32.18
CA GLY A 717 -25.00 2.52 -32.77
C GLY A 717 -26.14 2.56 -31.75
N LYS A 718 -27.34 2.17 -32.17
CA LYS A 718 -28.58 2.30 -31.39
C LYS A 718 -28.84 1.12 -30.46
N TYR A 719 -29.21 1.42 -29.23
CA TYR A 719 -29.58 0.46 -28.18
C TYR A 719 -30.73 1.00 -27.33
N ARG A 720 -31.27 0.15 -26.45
CA ARG A 720 -32.20 0.55 -25.39
C ARG A 720 -31.55 0.41 -24.03
N LEU A 721 -31.63 1.46 -23.21
CA LEU A 721 -31.30 1.44 -21.79
C LEU A 721 -32.56 1.08 -21.00
N LEU A 722 -32.50 -0.03 -20.27
CA LEU A 722 -33.54 -0.46 -19.33
C LEU A 722 -33.02 -0.24 -17.91
N VAL A 723 -33.82 0.38 -17.04
CA VAL A 723 -33.48 0.58 -15.62
C VAL A 723 -34.57 -0.01 -14.75
N ASP A 724 -34.18 -0.87 -13.83
CA ASP A 724 -35.04 -1.54 -12.86
C ASP A 724 -34.57 -1.23 -11.44
N VAL A 725 -35.50 -1.13 -10.49
CA VAL A 725 -35.19 -1.07 -9.07
C VAL A 725 -35.57 -2.39 -8.41
N CYS A 726 -34.59 -3.06 -7.82
CA CYS A 726 -34.79 -4.23 -6.98
C CYS A 726 -34.98 -3.78 -5.53
N SER A 727 -36.13 -4.08 -4.95
CA SER A 727 -36.39 -3.83 -3.52
C SER A 727 -35.73 -4.87 -2.62
N PRO A 728 -35.59 -4.63 -1.30
CA PRO A 728 -34.90 -5.53 -0.38
C PRO A 728 -35.48 -6.97 -0.32
N ASN A 729 -36.75 -7.16 -0.73
CA ASN A 729 -37.38 -8.48 -0.82
C ASN A 729 -37.15 -9.20 -2.16
N GLY A 730 -36.32 -8.64 -3.05
CA GLY A 730 -35.97 -9.21 -4.35
C GLY A 730 -36.97 -8.90 -5.47
N LYS A 731 -37.96 -8.04 -5.25
CA LYS A 731 -38.91 -7.65 -6.31
C LYS A 731 -38.32 -6.53 -7.16
N ASP A 732 -38.16 -6.81 -8.46
CA ASP A 732 -37.77 -5.83 -9.48
C ASP A 732 -38.99 -5.01 -9.97
N GLN A 733 -38.78 -3.72 -10.21
CA GLN A 733 -39.73 -2.80 -10.83
C GLN A 733 -39.02 -2.03 -11.95
N LEU A 734 -39.50 -2.17 -13.19
CA LEU A 734 -39.01 -1.39 -14.32
C LEU A 734 -39.40 0.08 -14.14
N CYS A 735 -38.41 0.97 -14.22
CA CYS A 735 -38.56 2.41 -14.05
C CYS A 735 -38.31 3.19 -15.34
N VAL A 736 -37.37 2.72 -16.18
CA VAL A 736 -36.99 3.41 -17.43
C VAL A 736 -36.84 2.41 -18.56
N GLU A 737 -37.35 2.79 -19.72
CA GLU A 737 -36.94 2.25 -21.03
C GLU A 737 -36.68 3.43 -21.97
N LYS A 738 -35.44 3.57 -22.46
CA LYS A 738 -35.02 4.72 -23.27
C LYS A 738 -34.11 4.29 -24.42
N GLU A 739 -34.38 4.76 -25.65
CA GLU A 739 -33.43 4.61 -26.77
C GLU A 739 -32.20 5.49 -26.53
N VAL A 740 -31.01 4.91 -26.72
CA VAL A 740 -29.71 5.58 -26.58
C VAL A 740 -28.83 5.26 -27.77
N ASN A 741 -27.94 6.18 -28.13
CA ASN A 741 -26.96 5.98 -29.19
C ASN A 741 -25.55 5.95 -28.59
N ILE A 742 -24.81 4.88 -28.85
CA ILE A 742 -23.46 4.65 -28.34
C ILE A 742 -22.45 5.09 -29.39
N SER A 743 -21.48 5.93 -29.01
CA SER A 743 -20.49 6.51 -29.92
C SER A 743 -19.47 5.50 -30.44
N GLY A 744 -18.92 4.65 -29.56
CA GLY A 744 -17.80 3.75 -29.87
C GLY A 744 -16.48 4.47 -30.14
N GLY A 745 -15.57 3.79 -30.85
CA GLY A 745 -14.22 4.23 -31.15
C GLY A 745 -13.36 4.34 -29.90
N ASP A 746 -12.67 5.47 -29.76
CA ASP A 746 -11.85 5.78 -28.59
C ASP A 746 -12.67 6.34 -27.42
N CYS A 747 -14.00 6.52 -27.52
CA CYS A 747 -14.83 7.00 -26.41
C CYS A 747 -15.11 5.85 -25.41
N PHE A 748 -14.35 5.80 -24.32
CA PHE A 748 -14.47 4.77 -23.29
C PHE A 748 -15.57 5.09 -22.28
N GLY A 749 -15.87 6.35 -21.99
CA GLY A 749 -16.95 6.77 -21.10
C GLY A 749 -18.02 7.61 -21.79
N GLN A 750 -19.30 7.32 -21.58
CA GLN A 750 -20.39 8.11 -22.18
C GLN A 750 -21.61 8.21 -21.25
N LEU A 751 -22.05 9.42 -20.94
CA LEU A 751 -23.32 9.67 -20.23
C LEU A 751 -24.53 9.33 -21.13
N LEU A 752 -25.41 8.45 -20.66
CA LEU A 752 -26.59 7.97 -21.39
C LEU A 752 -27.90 8.60 -20.91
N LEU A 753 -28.00 8.79 -19.59
CA LEU A 753 -29.15 9.41 -18.93
C LEU A 753 -28.67 10.13 -17.67
N GLU A 754 -28.95 11.42 -17.58
CA GLU A 754 -28.53 12.27 -16.48
C GLU A 754 -29.72 12.57 -15.54
N ASN A 755 -29.43 12.60 -14.25
CA ASN A 755 -30.26 13.09 -13.16
C ASN A 755 -31.69 12.52 -13.17
N TYR A 756 -31.82 11.21 -13.38
CA TYR A 756 -33.11 10.56 -13.39
C TYR A 756 -33.55 10.24 -11.97
N SER A 757 -34.70 10.77 -11.57
CA SER A 757 -35.25 10.61 -10.22
C SER A 757 -36.05 9.32 -10.08
N ILE A 758 -35.63 8.46 -9.15
CA ILE A 758 -36.22 7.16 -8.86
C ILE A 758 -36.92 7.21 -7.51
N ASN A 759 -38.19 6.80 -7.48
CA ASN A 759 -38.93 6.64 -6.22
C ASN A 759 -38.49 5.34 -5.52
N ILE A 760 -38.19 5.44 -4.24
CA ILE A 760 -37.83 4.32 -3.38
C ILE A 760 -38.87 4.21 -2.27
N ASP A 761 -39.73 3.21 -2.40
CA ASP A 761 -40.86 2.94 -1.52
C ASP A 761 -40.80 1.51 -0.97
N GLY A 762 -41.47 1.25 0.15
CA GLY A 762 -41.63 -0.10 0.71
C GLY A 762 -40.94 -0.29 2.06
N ILE A 763 -40.13 -1.35 2.17
CA ILE A 763 -39.51 -1.78 3.42
C ILE A 763 -38.07 -1.27 3.54
N PRO A 764 -37.57 -1.00 4.76
CA PRO A 764 -36.16 -0.70 4.98
C PRO A 764 -35.21 -1.76 4.43
N GLY A 765 -34.02 -1.35 4.02
CA GLY A 765 -32.95 -2.24 3.56
C GLY A 765 -32.24 -1.72 2.31
N ILE A 766 -31.40 -2.57 1.72
CA ILE A 766 -30.64 -2.25 0.51
C ILE A 766 -31.52 -2.48 -0.73
N TYR A 767 -31.73 -1.41 -1.49
CA TYR A 767 -32.29 -1.42 -2.83
C TYR A 767 -31.15 -1.45 -3.85
N GLN A 768 -31.37 -2.08 -5.01
CA GLN A 768 -30.42 -2.06 -6.12
C GLN A 768 -31.05 -1.38 -7.33
N VAL A 769 -30.43 -0.29 -7.80
CA VAL A 769 -30.77 0.31 -9.09
C VAL A 769 -29.95 -0.42 -10.14
N LYS A 770 -30.59 -1.21 -10.98
CA LYS A 770 -29.97 -2.02 -12.04
C LYS A 770 -30.21 -1.37 -13.38
N ALA A 771 -29.20 -1.37 -14.24
CA ALA A 771 -29.30 -0.89 -15.61
C ALA A 771 -28.79 -1.93 -16.59
N ARG A 772 -29.48 -2.07 -17.73
CA ARG A 772 -29.14 -3.00 -18.81
C ARG A 772 -29.18 -2.27 -20.14
N LEU A 773 -28.14 -2.46 -20.95
CA LEU A 773 -28.14 -2.06 -22.35
C LEU A 773 -28.56 -3.24 -23.21
N VAL A 774 -29.58 -3.04 -24.05
CA VAL A 774 -30.19 -4.08 -24.88
C VAL A 774 -30.09 -3.69 -26.35
N ASP A 775 -29.63 -4.61 -27.19
CA ASP A 775 -29.59 -4.40 -28.65
C ASP A 775 -30.97 -4.50 -29.31
N THR A 776 -31.01 -4.29 -30.62
CA THR A 776 -32.25 -4.37 -31.42
C THR A 776 -32.87 -5.77 -31.47
N SER A 777 -32.11 -6.82 -31.14
CA SER A 777 -32.60 -8.21 -31.05
C SER A 777 -33.18 -8.57 -29.68
N GLY A 778 -33.01 -7.69 -28.68
CA GLY A 778 -33.42 -7.96 -27.30
C GLY A 778 -32.34 -8.60 -26.44
N ARG A 779 -31.09 -8.72 -26.92
CA ARG A 779 -29.98 -9.26 -26.15
C ARG A 779 -29.37 -8.19 -25.24
N VAL A 780 -29.10 -8.56 -23.99
CA VAL A 780 -28.34 -7.71 -23.05
C VAL A 780 -26.86 -7.70 -23.46
N CYS A 781 -26.32 -6.51 -23.72
CA CYS A 781 -24.94 -6.29 -24.16
C CYS A 781 -24.02 -5.82 -23.02
N ALA A 782 -24.58 -5.07 -22.07
CA ALA A 782 -23.90 -4.54 -20.90
C ALA A 782 -24.91 -4.39 -19.77
N GLU A 783 -24.46 -4.55 -18.52
CA GLU A 783 -25.29 -4.35 -17.35
C GLU A 783 -24.47 -3.75 -16.21
N GLY A 784 -25.17 -3.20 -15.21
CA GLY A 784 -24.56 -2.72 -13.98
C GLY A 784 -25.61 -2.35 -12.96
N LYS A 785 -25.14 -1.99 -11.76
CA LYS A 785 -25.96 -1.62 -10.62
C LYS A 785 -25.26 -0.67 -9.67
N ASP A 786 -26.05 0.01 -8.87
CA ASP A 786 -25.62 0.70 -7.65
C ASP A 786 -26.61 0.39 -6.52
N GLU A 787 -26.18 0.63 -5.28
CA GLU A 787 -26.92 0.28 -4.08
C GLU A 787 -27.34 1.52 -3.28
N ILE A 788 -28.58 1.49 -2.80
CA ILE A 788 -29.22 2.57 -2.04
C ILE A 788 -29.75 1.99 -0.73
N LEU A 789 -29.44 2.63 0.40
CA LEU A 789 -30.01 2.26 1.68
C LEU A 789 -31.31 3.03 1.94
N GLY A 790 -32.42 2.31 1.91
CA GLY A 790 -33.73 2.80 2.34
C GLY A 790 -33.87 2.70 3.86
N ILE A 791 -34.04 3.84 4.53
CA ILE A 791 -34.05 3.94 5.99
C ILE A 791 -35.44 4.30 6.49
N SER A 792 -35.90 3.62 7.54
CA SER A 792 -37.11 4.01 8.26
C SER A 792 -36.91 3.93 9.76
N TRP A 793 -37.17 5.04 10.42
CA TRP A 793 -37.36 5.12 11.86
C TRP A 793 -38.55 6.02 12.15
N LYS A 794 -39.19 5.78 13.29
CA LYS A 794 -40.40 6.49 13.71
C LYS A 794 -40.24 7.01 15.13
N LYS A 795 -40.92 8.11 15.45
CA LYS A 795 -40.90 8.69 16.80
C LYS A 795 -41.44 7.71 17.86
N GLU A 796 -42.30 6.77 17.45
CA GLU A 796 -42.86 5.72 18.30
C GLU A 796 -41.81 4.71 18.78
N GLN A 797 -40.57 4.75 18.29
CA GLN A 797 -39.46 3.96 18.81
C GLN A 797 -38.74 4.66 19.98
N LEU A 798 -38.95 5.97 20.16
CA LEU A 798 -38.43 6.74 21.30
C LEU A 798 -39.34 6.55 22.52
N VAL A 799 -39.49 5.30 22.94
CA VAL A 799 -40.41 4.83 23.99
C VAL A 799 -39.80 4.93 25.39
N GLY A 800 -40.64 4.75 26.42
CA GLY A 800 -40.22 4.68 27.82
C GLY A 800 -39.99 6.03 28.49
N LYS A 801 -39.84 6.01 29.80
CA LYS A 801 -39.41 7.14 30.64
C LYS A 801 -37.89 7.22 30.61
N GLY A 802 -37.35 8.29 30.02
CA GLY A 802 -35.90 8.48 29.88
C GLY A 802 -35.40 9.82 30.40
N ALA A 803 -34.10 9.90 30.64
CA ALA A 803 -33.39 11.13 31.01
C ALA A 803 -32.01 11.20 30.33
N LEU A 804 -31.45 12.41 30.25
CA LEU A 804 -30.11 12.67 29.73
C LEU A 804 -29.14 13.09 30.84
N TYR A 805 -27.99 12.44 30.92
CA TYR A 805 -26.82 12.96 31.61
C TYR A 805 -25.81 13.46 30.57
N GLY A 806 -25.86 14.76 30.29
CA GLY A 806 -25.15 15.39 29.18
C GLY A 806 -25.03 16.91 29.36
N ALA A 807 -24.59 17.60 28.31
CA ALA A 807 -24.53 19.07 28.30
C ALA A 807 -25.94 19.69 28.14
N ILE A 808 -26.07 20.99 28.45
CA ILE A 808 -27.35 21.71 28.32
C ILE A 808 -27.76 21.89 26.85
N ASP A 809 -26.80 22.01 25.95
CA ASP A 809 -26.95 22.19 24.51
C ASP A 809 -26.72 20.88 23.72
N ASP A 810 -26.90 19.74 24.38
CA ASP A 810 -26.60 18.44 23.80
C ASP A 810 -27.46 18.11 22.55
N PRO A 811 -26.86 17.56 21.48
CA PRO A 811 -27.57 17.15 20.27
C PRO A 811 -28.76 16.22 20.52
N VAL A 812 -28.72 15.40 21.57
CA VAL A 812 -29.82 14.51 21.96
C VAL A 812 -31.05 15.30 22.39
N ILE A 813 -30.89 16.39 23.16
CA ILE A 813 -32.02 17.21 23.63
C ILE A 813 -32.74 17.82 22.43
N SER A 814 -32.00 18.46 21.53
CA SER A 814 -32.58 19.12 20.37
C SER A 814 -33.24 18.13 19.42
N PHE A 815 -32.61 16.99 19.17
CA PHE A 815 -33.18 15.93 18.32
C PHE A 815 -34.45 15.35 18.94
N TYR A 816 -34.41 14.96 20.22
CA TYR A 816 -35.55 14.38 20.92
C TYR A 816 -36.74 15.35 20.97
N GLN A 817 -36.50 16.62 21.32
CA GLN A 817 -37.53 17.67 21.33
C GLN A 817 -38.12 17.87 19.93
N LYS A 818 -37.28 17.95 18.89
CA LYS A 818 -37.71 18.15 17.50
C LYS A 818 -38.59 16.99 17.00
N VAL A 819 -38.27 15.75 17.37
CA VAL A 819 -38.96 14.55 16.90
C VAL A 819 -40.22 14.23 17.69
N THR A 820 -40.17 14.37 19.02
CA THR A 820 -41.26 13.95 19.92
C THR A 820 -42.17 15.08 20.37
N GLY A 821 -41.70 16.34 20.29
CA GLY A 821 -42.35 17.51 20.86
C GLY A 821 -42.20 17.63 22.39
N LYS A 822 -41.47 16.71 23.05
CA LYS A 822 -41.29 16.66 24.50
C LYS A 822 -39.85 17.01 24.89
N VAL A 823 -39.70 17.71 26.01
CA VAL A 823 -38.38 18.01 26.58
C VAL A 823 -37.84 16.75 27.25
N LEU A 824 -36.64 16.34 26.89
CA LEU A 824 -35.94 15.26 27.59
C LEU A 824 -35.35 15.82 28.89
N PRO A 825 -35.79 15.37 30.08
CA PRO A 825 -35.27 15.90 31.34
C PRO A 825 -33.80 15.53 31.55
N ALA A 826 -33.06 16.42 32.20
CA ALA A 826 -31.73 16.10 32.73
C ALA A 826 -31.86 15.07 33.87
N PHE A 827 -30.97 14.08 33.90
CA PHE A 827 -30.97 13.06 34.94
C PHE A 827 -30.69 13.68 36.33
N GLN A 828 -31.48 13.27 37.32
CA GLN A 828 -31.24 13.54 38.74
C GLN A 828 -31.40 12.21 39.53
N PRO A 829 -30.59 11.95 40.58
CA PRO A 829 -30.62 10.67 41.29
C PRO A 829 -31.97 10.32 41.93
N ASP A 830 -32.76 11.34 42.29
CA ASP A 830 -34.05 11.24 42.99
C ASP A 830 -35.27 11.05 42.07
N MET A 831 -35.07 10.99 40.74
CA MET A 831 -36.15 10.73 39.78
C MET A 831 -36.84 9.38 40.03
N GLU A 832 -38.12 9.24 39.65
CA GLU A 832 -38.81 7.94 39.60
C GLU A 832 -38.06 6.90 38.75
N LYS A 833 -38.46 5.63 38.82
CA LYS A 833 -37.90 4.58 37.94
C LYS A 833 -37.92 5.02 36.48
N LEU A 834 -36.74 5.01 35.86
CA LEU A 834 -36.53 5.26 34.43
C LEU A 834 -36.32 3.94 33.70
N ASP A 835 -36.77 3.88 32.45
CA ASP A 835 -36.51 2.75 31.57
C ASP A 835 -35.08 2.84 31.00
N TRP A 836 -34.60 4.06 30.72
CA TRP A 836 -33.25 4.29 30.23
C TRP A 836 -32.67 5.66 30.65
N ILE A 837 -31.35 5.74 30.69
CA ILE A 837 -30.57 6.97 30.87
C ILE A 837 -29.56 7.05 29.74
N ILE A 838 -29.55 8.16 28.99
CA ILE A 838 -28.53 8.42 27.97
C ILE A 838 -27.40 9.23 28.60
N VAL A 839 -26.16 8.87 28.28
CA VAL A 839 -24.95 9.57 28.72
C VAL A 839 -24.15 10.01 27.50
N THR A 840 -23.87 11.30 27.42
CA THR A 840 -23.14 11.93 26.30
C THR A 840 -21.92 12.73 26.74
N ARG A 841 -21.56 12.64 28.02
CA ARG A 841 -20.44 13.35 28.64
C ARG A 841 -19.47 12.37 29.30
N PRO A 842 -18.22 12.80 29.58
CA PRO A 842 -17.30 12.00 30.37
C PRO A 842 -17.83 11.66 31.77
N SER A 843 -17.25 10.64 32.40
CA SER A 843 -17.58 10.18 33.77
C SER A 843 -17.26 11.21 34.86
N LEU A 844 -16.40 12.17 34.55
CA LEU A 844 -16.03 13.29 35.42
C LEU A 844 -16.59 14.61 34.88
N ASP A 845 -16.56 15.67 35.69
CA ASP A 845 -16.93 17.01 35.25
C ASP A 845 -15.99 17.57 34.19
N MET A 846 -16.44 18.69 33.61
CA MET A 846 -15.70 19.44 32.63
C MET A 846 -14.25 19.63 33.08
N PRO A 847 -13.28 19.19 32.26
CA PRO A 847 -11.87 19.36 32.53
C PRO A 847 -11.55 20.82 32.86
N GLN A 848 -10.81 21.02 33.93
CA GLN A 848 -10.33 22.31 34.37
C GLN A 848 -8.86 22.47 33.99
N PRO A 849 -8.35 23.70 33.83
CA PRO A 849 -6.93 23.94 33.65
C PRO A 849 -6.12 23.24 34.74
N VAL A 850 -5.07 22.52 34.36
CA VAL A 850 -4.17 21.92 35.34
C VAL A 850 -3.40 23.02 36.05
N LEU A 851 -3.47 23.07 37.38
CA LEU A 851 -2.85 24.13 38.15
C LEU A 851 -1.31 23.97 38.21
N PRO A 852 -0.55 25.09 38.25
CA PRO A 852 0.92 25.09 38.33
C PRO A 852 1.54 24.19 39.41
N GLU A 853 0.84 24.02 40.53
CA GLU A 853 1.30 23.23 41.68
C GLU A 853 1.50 21.75 41.38
N PHE A 854 0.78 21.19 40.40
CA PHE A 854 0.89 19.79 40.01
C PHE A 854 2.07 19.53 39.07
N PHE A 855 2.78 20.57 38.65
CA PHE A 855 3.92 20.44 37.75
C PHE A 855 5.27 20.63 38.47
N LYS A 856 5.30 20.79 39.80
CA LYS A 856 6.53 21.11 40.53
C LYS A 856 7.53 19.95 40.56
N GLN A 857 8.75 20.17 40.09
CA GLN A 857 9.91 19.32 40.43
C GLN A 857 10.33 19.54 41.90
N GLN A 858 10.92 18.52 42.55
CA GLN A 858 11.36 18.56 43.97
C GLN A 858 12.25 19.75 44.36
N ASN A 859 12.79 20.52 43.40
CA ASN A 859 13.77 21.59 43.62
C ASN A 859 13.28 23.00 43.21
N GLY A 860 11.99 23.19 42.89
CA GLY A 860 11.43 24.51 42.56
C GLY A 860 11.76 25.06 41.17
N LYS A 861 12.31 24.25 40.25
CA LYS A 861 12.51 24.63 38.84
C LYS A 861 11.22 24.52 38.03
N ALA A 862 11.17 25.29 36.93
CA ALA A 862 10.08 25.28 35.97
C ALA A 862 9.80 23.86 35.44
N ALA A 863 8.52 23.58 35.26
CA ALA A 863 8.02 22.22 35.07
C ALA A 863 8.03 21.75 33.63
N PHE A 864 7.91 22.69 32.71
CA PHE A 864 7.91 22.47 31.28
C PHE A 864 9.07 23.22 30.64
N GLU A 865 9.84 22.52 29.85
CA GLU A 865 10.66 23.12 28.82
C GLU A 865 9.76 23.48 27.64
N ILE A 866 9.83 24.71 27.15
CA ILE A 866 9.12 25.13 25.93
C ILE A 866 10.14 25.34 24.81
N SER A 867 10.03 24.58 23.74
CA SER A 867 10.75 24.83 22.50
C SER A 867 9.86 25.62 21.55
N PHE A 868 10.21 26.88 21.26
CA PHE A 868 9.50 27.71 20.28
C PHE A 868 10.16 27.60 18.91
N TYR A 869 9.34 27.61 17.86
CA TYR A 869 9.78 27.53 16.46
C TYR A 869 9.23 28.72 15.68
N LYS A 870 10.04 29.27 14.76
CA LYS A 870 9.71 30.45 13.95
C LYS A 870 8.67 30.19 12.87
N ASP A 871 8.30 28.93 12.69
CA ASP A 871 7.31 28.45 11.73
C ASP A 871 6.21 27.68 12.45
N ASP A 872 5.13 27.37 11.74
CA ASP A 872 3.94 26.71 12.27
C ASP A 872 4.03 25.18 12.30
N ASP A 873 5.18 24.58 12.00
CA ASP A 873 5.30 23.13 11.83
C ASP A 873 6.62 22.55 12.38
N LEU A 874 7.13 23.16 13.46
CA LEU A 874 8.24 22.66 14.27
C LEU A 874 9.57 22.49 13.51
N ARG A 875 9.84 23.29 12.47
CA ARG A 875 11.01 23.10 11.58
C ARG A 875 12.23 23.94 11.95
N ALA A 876 12.03 25.17 12.41
CA ALA A 876 13.06 26.17 12.64
C ALA A 876 13.01 26.66 14.09
N LEU A 877 13.79 26.02 14.97
CA LEU A 877 13.87 26.37 16.39
C LEU A 877 14.24 27.86 16.56
N ALA A 878 13.38 28.60 17.23
CA ALA A 878 13.60 29.98 17.64
C ALA A 878 14.43 30.05 18.93
N GLY A 879 14.16 29.14 19.86
CA GLY A 879 14.88 29.01 21.12
C GLY A 879 14.10 28.16 22.11
N ILE A 880 14.71 27.93 23.27
CA ILE A 880 14.13 27.16 24.37
C ILE A 880 13.96 28.08 25.57
N THR A 881 12.80 28.02 26.19
CA THR A 881 12.46 28.72 27.44
C THR A 881 11.75 27.74 28.38
N SER A 882 11.13 28.24 29.44
CA SER A 882 10.45 27.41 30.43
C SER A 882 9.09 27.95 30.83
N ASP A 883 8.14 27.06 31.11
CA ASP A 883 6.83 27.37 31.65
C ASP A 883 6.55 26.69 32.99
N THR A 884 5.57 27.23 33.70
CA THR A 884 5.03 26.63 34.94
C THR A 884 3.63 26.06 34.77
N LYS A 885 2.97 26.35 33.65
CA LYS A 885 1.71 25.73 33.23
C LYS A 885 1.56 25.81 31.70
N ILE A 886 0.67 25.01 31.14
CA ILE A 886 0.27 25.15 29.73
C ILE A 886 -1.13 25.76 29.72
N ASP A 887 -1.19 27.08 29.64
CA ASP A 887 -2.43 27.86 29.63
C ASP A 887 -2.12 29.23 29.03
N ARG A 888 -2.26 29.30 27.70
CA ARG A 888 -1.80 30.43 26.88
C ARG A 888 -2.91 30.91 25.96
N THR A 889 -3.04 32.22 25.86
CA THR A 889 -3.81 32.91 24.83
C THR A 889 -2.88 33.87 24.11
N PHE A 890 -2.76 33.68 22.81
CA PHE A 890 -1.99 34.51 21.92
C PHE A 890 -2.97 35.45 21.22
N ALA A 891 -2.94 36.73 21.59
CA ALA A 891 -3.81 37.74 20.99
C ALA A 891 -3.21 38.24 19.67
N GLU A 892 -4.08 38.63 18.74
CA GLU A 892 -3.67 39.32 17.51
C GLU A 892 -2.90 40.61 17.86
N GLY A 893 -1.79 40.86 17.18
CA GLY A 893 -0.89 41.98 17.45
C GLY A 893 0.09 41.76 18.60
N ALA A 894 -0.09 40.71 19.40
CA ALA A 894 0.81 40.40 20.51
C ALA A 894 2.04 39.58 20.05
N GLN A 895 3.17 39.84 20.69
CA GLN A 895 4.34 38.99 20.57
C GLN A 895 4.15 37.73 21.44
N PRO A 896 4.15 36.50 20.88
CA PRO A 896 3.86 35.28 21.63
C PRO A 896 4.90 34.97 22.72
N ASP A 897 6.17 35.25 22.42
CA ASP A 897 7.34 35.11 23.30
C ASP A 897 8.47 36.02 22.76
N ALA A 898 9.42 36.42 23.61
CA ALA A 898 10.57 37.22 23.20
C ALA A 898 11.41 36.57 22.07
N LEU A 899 11.35 35.25 21.94
CA LEU A 899 12.02 34.46 20.90
C LEU A 899 11.33 34.54 19.52
N LEU A 900 10.08 35.02 19.46
CA LEU A 900 9.26 35.00 18.26
C LEU A 900 8.81 36.41 17.85
N PRO A 901 8.73 36.72 16.53
CA PRO A 901 8.11 37.96 16.06
C PRO A 901 6.59 37.94 16.22
N ALA A 902 5.98 39.11 16.46
CA ALA A 902 4.52 39.25 16.49
C ALA A 902 3.89 38.99 15.12
N ASN A 903 2.63 38.55 15.11
CA ASN A 903 1.81 38.32 13.90
C ASN A 903 2.38 37.33 12.87
N GLN A 904 3.32 36.47 13.27
CA GLN A 904 3.77 35.37 12.43
C GLN A 904 3.22 34.04 12.97
N ALA A 905 3.04 33.11 12.03
CA ALA A 905 2.73 31.75 12.38
C ALA A 905 3.90 31.14 13.14
N PHE A 906 3.61 30.37 14.19
CA PHE A 906 4.62 29.76 15.04
C PHE A 906 4.11 28.43 15.58
N SER A 907 5.03 27.67 16.16
CA SER A 907 4.72 26.41 16.85
C SER A 907 5.57 26.26 18.10
N ALA A 908 5.10 25.44 19.02
CA ALA A 908 5.72 25.26 20.32
C ALA A 908 5.61 23.82 20.81
N ILE A 909 6.59 23.36 21.59
CA ILE A 909 6.53 22.08 22.29
C ILE A 909 6.73 22.34 23.78
N TRP A 910 5.74 22.02 24.60
CA TRP A 910 5.90 21.91 26.06
C TRP A 910 6.26 20.47 26.40
N LYS A 911 7.39 20.25 27.07
CA LYS A 911 7.79 18.94 27.59
C LYS A 911 8.09 19.01 29.08
N GLY A 912 7.40 18.19 29.88
CA GLY A 912 7.49 18.25 31.33
C GLY A 912 6.85 17.07 32.03
N LYS A 913 6.72 17.17 33.35
CA LYS A 913 6.11 16.13 34.19
C LYS A 913 4.98 16.70 35.04
N LEU A 914 3.94 15.90 35.20
CA LEU A 914 2.79 16.13 36.07
C LEU A 914 2.87 15.15 37.25
N ILE A 915 2.73 15.64 38.48
CA ILE A 915 2.64 14.81 39.69
C ILE A 915 1.17 14.60 40.04
N VAL A 916 0.78 13.34 40.17
CA VAL A 916 -0.60 12.94 40.41
C VAL A 916 -0.97 13.16 41.88
N PRO A 917 -1.98 13.99 42.20
CA PRO A 917 -2.26 14.38 43.58
C PRO A 917 -3.10 13.38 44.39
N GLN A 918 -3.77 12.44 43.74
CA GLN A 918 -4.57 11.40 44.38
C GLN A 918 -4.75 10.22 43.43
N THR A 919 -4.99 9.03 43.96
CA THR A 919 -5.24 7.86 43.12
C THR A 919 -6.64 7.91 42.52
N GLY A 920 -6.76 7.60 41.22
CA GLY A 920 -8.05 7.40 40.54
C GLY A 920 -8.02 7.74 39.06
N MET A 921 -9.22 7.82 38.47
CA MET A 921 -9.41 8.18 37.07
C MET A 921 -9.27 9.70 36.85
N TYR A 922 -8.47 10.10 35.87
CA TYR A 922 -8.32 11.48 35.41
C TYR A 922 -8.72 11.59 33.95
N MET A 923 -9.40 12.68 33.57
CA MET A 923 -9.60 13.01 32.15
C MET A 923 -8.56 14.03 31.71
N ILE A 924 -7.42 13.61 31.18
CA ILE A 924 -6.31 14.52 30.79
C ILE A 924 -6.44 14.89 29.31
N GLY A 925 -6.15 16.14 28.98
CA GLY A 925 -6.17 16.56 27.60
C GLY A 925 -5.83 18.02 27.37
N ALA A 926 -6.31 18.57 26.27
CA ALA A 926 -6.08 19.95 25.90
C ALA A 926 -7.35 20.63 25.39
N THR A 927 -7.51 21.91 25.76
CA THR A 927 -8.45 22.85 25.15
C THR A 927 -7.66 23.76 24.23
N THR A 928 -8.10 23.91 22.98
CA THR A 928 -7.42 24.76 21.99
C THR A 928 -8.37 25.18 20.88
N ASP A 929 -8.06 26.29 20.22
CA ASP A 929 -8.69 26.68 18.95
C ASP A 929 -7.74 26.56 17.75
N ARG A 930 -6.53 26.02 17.95
CA ARG A 930 -5.54 25.76 16.90
C ARG A 930 -5.02 24.33 16.95
N GLY A 931 -3.93 24.05 16.23
CA GLY A 931 -3.35 22.72 16.12
C GLY A 931 -2.74 22.26 17.44
N VAL A 932 -3.07 21.04 17.89
CA VAL A 932 -2.48 20.46 19.11
C VAL A 932 -2.18 18.98 18.95
N ARG A 933 -1.04 18.54 19.49
CA ARG A 933 -0.77 17.13 19.79
C ARG A 933 -0.45 17.00 21.26
N LEU A 934 -0.96 15.96 21.90
CA LEU A 934 -0.65 15.65 23.29
C LEU A 934 -0.20 14.20 23.39
N ALA A 935 0.95 13.99 24.01
CA ALA A 935 1.43 12.70 24.45
C ALA A 935 1.53 12.66 25.97
N VAL A 936 1.11 11.52 26.52
CA VAL A 936 1.17 11.20 27.95
C VAL A 936 1.97 9.91 28.09
N ASN A 937 3.03 9.90 28.90
CA ASN A 937 3.96 8.76 29.04
C ASN A 937 4.46 8.23 27.67
N ASN A 938 4.84 9.14 26.78
CA ASN A 938 5.29 8.87 25.40
C ASN A 938 4.25 8.25 24.46
N GLN A 939 2.99 8.12 24.87
CA GLN A 939 1.88 7.71 24.02
C GLN A 939 1.12 8.93 23.52
N ARG A 940 1.07 9.14 22.20
CA ARG A 940 0.25 10.19 21.59
C ARG A 940 -1.23 9.85 21.75
N ILE A 941 -1.97 10.74 22.40
CA ILE A 941 -3.39 10.57 22.74
C ILE A 941 -4.33 11.57 22.04
N ILE A 942 -3.77 12.67 21.55
CA ILE A 942 -4.43 13.71 20.75
C ILE A 942 -3.49 14.10 19.63
N ASP A 943 -4.01 14.29 18.41
CA ASP A 943 -3.23 14.76 17.26
C ASP A 943 -4.04 15.69 16.34
N GLU A 944 -4.76 16.65 16.89
CA GLU A 944 -5.53 17.61 16.08
C GLU A 944 -4.65 18.73 15.53
N TRP A 945 -3.63 18.41 14.75
CA TRP A 945 -2.66 19.39 14.24
C TRP A 945 -3.23 20.41 13.23
N GLY A 946 -4.36 20.08 12.58
CA GLY A 946 -5.03 20.93 11.59
C GLY A 946 -6.26 21.68 12.11
N ASN A 947 -6.47 21.73 13.44
CA ASN A 947 -7.68 22.31 14.02
C ASN A 947 -7.76 23.83 13.83
N GLU A 948 -8.98 24.33 13.57
CA GLU A 948 -9.30 25.76 13.42
C GLU A 948 -10.49 26.23 14.27
N LYS A 949 -11.06 25.36 15.12
CA LYS A 949 -12.22 25.66 15.97
C LYS A 949 -11.89 25.38 17.42
N GLU A 950 -12.56 26.07 18.35
CA GLU A 950 -12.41 25.78 19.78
C GLU A 950 -12.92 24.37 20.08
N ILE A 951 -12.04 23.55 20.64
CA ILE A 951 -12.32 22.17 21.04
C ILE A 951 -11.68 21.86 22.38
N THR A 952 -12.33 21.00 23.16
CA THR A 952 -11.73 20.36 24.34
C THR A 952 -11.68 18.86 24.10
N LEU A 953 -10.48 18.31 24.12
CA LEU A 953 -10.23 16.89 23.92
C LEU A 953 -9.60 16.34 25.17
N THR A 954 -10.21 15.34 25.79
CA THR A 954 -9.63 14.63 26.93
C THR A 954 -9.68 13.13 26.74
N ARG A 955 -8.82 12.44 27.47
CA ARG A 955 -8.70 10.98 27.51
C ARG A 955 -8.58 10.51 28.96
N PRO A 956 -9.19 9.36 29.31
CA PRO A 956 -9.11 8.81 30.64
C PRO A 956 -7.73 8.22 30.92
N PHE A 957 -7.23 8.42 32.14
CA PHE A 957 -6.03 7.79 32.68
C PHE A 957 -6.27 7.35 34.12
N GLN A 958 -6.03 6.07 34.39
CA GLN A 958 -5.94 5.58 35.75
C GLN A 958 -4.55 5.89 36.29
N LEU A 959 -4.47 6.77 37.28
CA LEU A 959 -3.21 7.25 37.83
C LEU A 959 -3.12 7.00 39.33
N LYS A 960 -1.91 6.77 39.82
CA LYS A 960 -1.63 6.57 41.25
C LYS A 960 -1.11 7.84 41.89
N GLU A 961 -1.50 8.11 43.13
CA GLU A 961 -0.96 9.22 43.90
C GLU A 961 0.57 9.19 43.93
N GLY A 962 1.20 10.33 43.65
CA GLY A 962 2.65 10.49 43.58
C GLY A 962 3.29 9.99 42.27
N GLU A 963 2.52 9.42 41.34
CA GLU A 963 3.01 9.04 40.01
C GLU A 963 3.47 10.29 39.23
N GLU A 964 4.62 10.19 38.59
CA GLU A 964 5.13 11.21 37.66
C GLU A 964 4.71 10.85 36.23
N VAL A 965 3.85 11.66 35.65
CA VAL A 965 3.31 11.49 34.30
C VAL A 965 4.05 12.41 33.34
N GLU A 966 4.72 11.85 32.33
CA GLU A 966 5.40 12.64 31.29
C GLU A 966 4.38 13.25 30.34
N ILE A 967 4.42 14.57 30.16
CA ILE A 967 3.53 15.33 29.29
C ILE A 967 4.35 16.00 28.20
N THR A 968 4.01 15.71 26.93
CA THR A 968 4.52 16.43 25.77
C THR A 968 3.34 17.01 24.98
N LEU A 969 3.22 18.33 24.95
CA LEU A 969 2.19 19.03 24.18
C LEU A 969 2.85 19.83 23.05
N GLU A 970 2.54 19.48 21.81
CA GLU A 970 2.92 20.25 20.63
C GLU A 970 1.74 21.16 20.27
N TYR A 971 2.02 22.41 19.89
CA TYR A 971 1.04 23.40 19.47
C TYR A 971 1.47 24.06 18.17
N ARG A 972 0.48 24.35 17.33
CA ARG A 972 0.65 25.04 16.07
C ARG A 972 -0.35 26.17 15.96
N GLN A 973 0.14 27.35 15.60
CA GLN A 973 -0.69 28.51 15.34
C GLN A 973 -0.42 29.09 13.96
N GLN A 974 -1.43 29.04 13.10
CA GLN A 974 -1.37 29.60 11.74
C GLN A 974 -2.04 30.96 11.61
N LYS A 975 -3.03 31.25 12.46
CA LYS A 975 -3.74 32.54 12.50
C LYS A 975 -3.07 33.49 13.49
N MET A 976 -3.37 34.78 13.39
CA MET A 976 -2.74 35.81 14.23
C MET A 976 -3.09 35.70 15.72
N SER A 977 -4.16 34.96 16.07
CA SER A 977 -4.51 34.61 17.44
C SER A 977 -4.57 33.10 17.64
N GLY A 978 -4.61 32.64 18.89
CA GLY A 978 -4.91 31.26 19.24
C GLY A 978 -4.83 31.01 20.74
N SER A 979 -5.34 29.87 21.20
CA SER A 979 -5.31 29.46 22.60
C SER A 979 -4.92 27.99 22.74
N VAL A 980 -4.23 27.68 23.83
CA VAL A 980 -3.91 26.30 24.20
C VAL A 980 -3.83 26.18 25.71
N GLN A 981 -4.47 25.14 26.24
CA GLN A 981 -4.53 24.88 27.66
C GLN A 981 -4.47 23.37 27.91
N LEU A 982 -3.56 22.92 28.77
CA LEU A 982 -3.61 21.56 29.31
C LEU A 982 -4.68 21.52 30.39
N VAL A 983 -5.63 20.60 30.22
CA VAL A 983 -6.78 20.46 31.09
C VAL A 983 -6.85 19.06 31.68
N TRP A 984 -7.43 18.94 32.86
CA TRP A 984 -7.79 17.66 33.46
C TRP A 984 -9.11 17.70 34.22
N ALA A 985 -9.82 16.57 34.31
CA ALA A 985 -10.81 16.35 35.35
C ALA A 985 -10.23 15.38 36.38
N ARG A 986 -10.51 15.58 37.67
CA ARG A 986 -9.93 14.79 38.76
C ARG A 986 -10.92 13.75 39.28
N PRO A 987 -10.44 12.66 39.90
CA PRO A 987 -11.33 11.71 40.54
C PRO A 987 -12.18 12.43 41.62
N GLY A 988 -13.49 12.17 41.63
CA GLY A 988 -14.43 12.77 42.58
C GLY A 988 -14.94 14.17 42.21
N SER A 989 -14.53 14.76 41.10
CA SER A 989 -15.09 16.02 40.58
C SER A 989 -16.22 15.74 39.59
N ALA A 990 -17.24 14.96 39.97
CA ALA A 990 -18.40 14.70 39.12
C ALA A 990 -19.65 15.30 39.81
N ALA A 991 -20.44 16.07 39.07
CA ALA A 991 -21.66 16.70 39.58
C ALA A 991 -22.67 15.66 40.09
N ILE A 992 -22.72 14.50 39.41
CA ILE A 992 -23.39 13.30 39.88
C ILE A 992 -22.35 12.19 39.88
N ALA A 993 -22.17 11.54 41.03
CA ALA A 993 -21.25 10.42 41.13
C ALA A 993 -21.67 9.31 40.14
N PRO A 994 -20.75 8.79 39.30
CA PRO A 994 -21.06 7.71 38.35
C PRO A 994 -21.77 6.50 38.98
N GLN A 995 -21.49 6.24 40.26
CA GLN A 995 -22.13 5.19 41.04
C GLN A 995 -23.66 5.35 41.12
N GLU A 996 -24.17 6.58 41.20
CA GLU A 996 -25.62 6.84 41.28
C GLU A 996 -26.33 6.34 40.02
N LEU A 997 -25.74 6.55 38.84
CA LEU A 997 -26.30 6.06 37.58
C LEU A 997 -26.26 4.53 37.54
N LEU A 998 -25.13 3.91 37.92
CA LEU A 998 -24.98 2.46 37.94
C LEU A 998 -25.89 1.78 38.96
N ASP A 999 -26.17 2.45 40.09
CA ASP A 999 -27.13 1.98 41.08
C ASP A 999 -28.55 1.90 40.52
N ARG A 1000 -28.97 2.87 39.67
CA ARG A 1000 -30.24 2.77 38.94
C ARG A 1000 -30.27 1.53 38.04
N VAL A 1001 -29.18 1.28 37.33
CA VAL A 1001 -29.06 0.08 36.46
C VAL A 1001 -29.21 -1.20 37.29
N LYS A 1002 -28.46 -1.30 38.40
CA LYS A 1002 -28.44 -2.49 39.26
C LYS A 1002 -29.77 -2.74 39.94
N LYS A 1003 -30.39 -1.71 40.51
CA LYS A 1003 -31.54 -1.82 41.43
C LYS A 1003 -32.88 -1.78 40.70
N ASP A 1004 -33.03 -0.86 39.76
CA ASP A 1004 -34.32 -0.59 39.08
C ASP A 1004 -34.48 -1.40 37.79
N GLY A 1005 -33.37 -1.86 37.22
CA GLY A 1005 -33.31 -2.41 35.87
C GLY A 1005 -33.30 -1.34 34.78
N THR A 1006 -32.90 -0.10 35.09
CA THR A 1006 -32.74 0.96 34.09
C THR A 1006 -31.61 0.63 33.12
N SER A 1007 -31.80 0.86 31.83
CA SER A 1007 -30.73 0.71 30.82
C SER A 1007 -29.86 1.97 30.76
N LEU A 1008 -28.54 1.83 30.87
CA LEU A 1008 -27.61 2.97 30.75
C LEU A 1008 -26.96 2.98 29.37
N LEU A 1009 -27.15 4.05 28.60
CA LEU A 1009 -26.68 4.19 27.22
C LEU A 1009 -25.51 5.18 27.15
N LEU A 1010 -24.28 4.67 27.16
CA LEU A 1010 -23.04 5.44 27.04
C LEU A 1010 -22.73 5.69 25.56
N LEU A 1011 -23.28 6.77 25.00
CA LEU A 1011 -23.27 7.03 23.55
C LEU A 1011 -22.22 8.05 23.09
N LYS A 1012 -21.50 8.68 24.04
CA LYS A 1012 -20.34 9.52 23.78
C LYS A 1012 -19.37 9.46 24.96
N SER A 1013 -18.07 9.48 24.66
CA SER A 1013 -16.99 9.35 25.65
C SER A 1013 -17.05 8.08 26.50
N ALA A 1014 -17.49 6.97 25.90
CA ALA A 1014 -17.63 5.67 26.58
C ALA A 1014 -16.34 5.22 27.28
N GLU A 1015 -15.17 5.48 26.70
CA GLU A 1015 -13.85 5.15 27.26
C GLU A 1015 -13.67 5.66 28.68
N SER A 1016 -14.24 6.83 28.99
CA SER A 1016 -14.11 7.45 30.32
C SER A 1016 -14.92 6.74 31.41
N TRP A 1017 -15.87 5.89 31.04
CA TRP A 1017 -16.77 5.21 31.96
C TRP A 1017 -16.39 3.76 32.23
N MET A 1018 -15.54 3.15 31.38
CA MET A 1018 -15.36 1.70 31.36
C MET A 1018 -14.76 1.13 32.65
N ASP A 1019 -13.79 1.81 33.29
CA ASP A 1019 -13.25 1.36 34.58
C ASP A 1019 -14.34 1.28 35.65
N ILE A 1020 -15.16 2.33 35.78
CA ILE A 1020 -16.24 2.37 36.77
C ILE A 1020 -17.30 1.32 36.46
N VAL A 1021 -17.63 1.12 35.17
CA VAL A 1021 -18.53 0.05 34.73
C VAL A 1021 -17.97 -1.31 35.13
N SER A 1022 -16.69 -1.59 34.88
CA SER A 1022 -16.05 -2.86 35.23
C SER A 1022 -15.93 -3.10 36.73
N GLU A 1023 -15.56 -2.09 37.53
CA GLU A 1023 -15.56 -2.18 39.00
C GLU A 1023 -16.94 -2.53 39.57
N ASN A 1024 -18.00 -2.15 38.87
CA ASN A 1024 -19.38 -2.34 39.30
C ASN A 1024 -20.09 -3.52 38.65
N THR A 1025 -19.46 -4.24 37.73
CA THR A 1025 -20.06 -5.35 36.98
C THR A 1025 -19.18 -6.60 37.06
N GLY A 1026 -19.57 -7.67 36.37
CA GLY A 1026 -18.70 -8.84 36.17
C GLY A 1026 -17.74 -8.68 34.98
N SER A 1027 -17.69 -7.50 34.36
CA SER A 1027 -16.81 -7.23 33.22
C SER A 1027 -15.39 -6.89 33.65
N SER A 1028 -14.45 -6.94 32.69
CA SER A 1028 -13.09 -6.44 32.89
C SER A 1028 -12.68 -5.55 31.74
N TYR A 1029 -12.10 -4.40 32.08
CA TYR A 1029 -11.60 -3.42 31.14
C TYR A 1029 -10.08 -3.33 31.24
N HIS A 1030 -9.39 -3.45 30.11
CA HIS A 1030 -7.93 -3.42 30.02
C HIS A 1030 -7.44 -2.23 29.20
N GLY A 1031 -8.22 -1.15 29.18
CA GLY A 1031 -7.95 0.04 28.38
C GLY A 1031 -8.49 -0.04 26.96
N TYR A 1032 -7.98 0.83 26.10
CA TYR A 1032 -8.44 1.00 24.73
C TYR A 1032 -7.28 1.37 23.81
N TYR A 1033 -7.51 1.27 22.51
CA TYR A 1033 -6.60 1.78 21.50
C TYR A 1033 -7.33 2.72 20.55
N SER A 1034 -6.59 3.71 20.05
CA SER A 1034 -7.02 4.47 18.89
C SER A 1034 -6.61 3.73 17.62
N VAL A 1035 -7.51 3.69 16.64
CA VAL A 1035 -7.24 3.05 15.35
C VAL A 1035 -6.21 3.86 14.52
N GLY A 1036 -6.19 5.18 14.68
CA GLY A 1036 -5.29 6.10 13.98
C GLY A 1036 -6.00 6.97 12.92
N ARG A 1037 -5.24 7.87 12.26
CA ARG A 1037 -5.79 8.82 11.26
C ARG A 1037 -5.64 8.42 9.81
N ASN A 1038 -4.50 7.87 9.44
CA ASN A 1038 -4.11 7.76 8.04
C ASN A 1038 -4.47 6.40 7.48
N TRP A 1039 -5.11 6.41 6.31
CA TRP A 1039 -5.31 5.22 5.48
C TRP A 1039 -6.10 4.11 6.15
N ILE A 1040 -7.09 4.41 6.99
CA ILE A 1040 -7.80 3.39 7.77
C ILE A 1040 -9.21 3.25 7.23
N GLY A 1041 -9.57 2.06 6.77
CA GLY A 1041 -10.91 1.75 6.30
C GLY A 1041 -11.25 0.26 6.39
N GLY A 1042 -12.52 -0.10 6.56
CA GLY A 1042 -12.89 -1.50 6.81
C GLY A 1042 -12.29 -2.04 8.10
N VAL A 1043 -12.38 -1.25 9.17
CA VAL A 1043 -11.84 -1.59 10.51
C VAL A 1043 -12.90 -1.92 11.55
N HIS A 1044 -14.18 -1.68 11.23
CA HIS A 1044 -15.30 -2.07 12.08
C HIS A 1044 -16.14 -3.13 11.38
N PHE A 1045 -16.73 -4.01 12.17
CA PHE A 1045 -17.68 -5.02 11.69
C PHE A 1045 -18.80 -5.19 12.70
N VAL A 1046 -19.99 -5.49 12.21
CA VAL A 1046 -21.21 -5.57 13.02
C VAL A 1046 -21.84 -6.94 12.87
N LYS A 1047 -22.17 -7.59 14.00
CA LYS A 1047 -22.92 -8.84 14.01
C LYS A 1047 -24.43 -8.55 13.94
N ASP A 1048 -25.22 -9.54 13.55
CA ASP A 1048 -26.67 -9.47 13.65
C ASP A 1048 -27.11 -9.28 15.11
N HIS A 1049 -27.82 -8.18 15.36
CA HIS A 1049 -28.22 -7.75 16.68
C HIS A 1049 -29.40 -6.76 16.59
N PRO A 1050 -30.38 -6.81 17.51
CA PRO A 1050 -31.53 -5.90 17.51
C PRO A 1050 -31.20 -4.40 17.45
N LEU A 1051 -30.05 -3.98 17.99
CA LEU A 1051 -29.57 -2.59 17.87
C LEU A 1051 -29.42 -2.14 16.41
N PHE A 1052 -29.12 -3.05 15.49
CA PHE A 1052 -28.94 -2.78 14.07
C PHE A 1052 -30.12 -3.25 13.22
N LYS A 1053 -31.29 -3.48 13.83
CA LYS A 1053 -32.51 -3.86 13.11
C LYS A 1053 -32.77 -2.91 11.92
N ASP A 1054 -33.07 -3.50 10.77
CA ASP A 1054 -33.30 -2.86 9.48
C ASP A 1054 -32.07 -2.17 8.83
N LEU A 1055 -30.86 -2.36 9.40
CA LEU A 1055 -29.59 -1.93 8.82
C LEU A 1055 -28.76 -3.16 8.39
N PRO A 1056 -27.74 -3.00 7.52
CA PRO A 1056 -26.89 -4.12 7.10
C PRO A 1056 -26.14 -4.76 8.29
N VAL A 1057 -26.29 -6.07 8.51
CA VAL A 1057 -25.64 -6.80 9.61
C VAL A 1057 -24.84 -8.00 9.10
N ASN A 1058 -24.04 -8.61 9.98
CA ASN A 1058 -23.05 -9.65 9.62
C ASN A 1058 -22.12 -9.16 8.51
N CYS A 1059 -21.78 -7.86 8.56
CA CYS A 1059 -21.06 -7.16 7.52
C CYS A 1059 -19.91 -6.32 8.10
N ALA A 1060 -18.94 -5.97 7.26
CA ALA A 1060 -18.02 -4.88 7.56
C ALA A 1060 -18.79 -3.55 7.49
N MET A 1061 -18.39 -2.58 8.31
CA MET A 1061 -18.99 -1.25 8.29
C MET A 1061 -18.35 -0.40 7.18
N GLY A 1062 -18.83 -0.56 5.95
CA GLY A 1062 -18.43 0.22 4.76
C GLY A 1062 -19.29 1.45 4.52
N TRP A 1063 -19.57 1.78 3.24
CA TRP A 1063 -20.31 2.99 2.85
C TRP A 1063 -21.67 3.17 3.53
N PRO A 1064 -22.47 2.13 3.88
CA PRO A 1064 -23.75 2.33 4.58
C PRO A 1064 -23.59 2.94 5.97
N TYR A 1065 -22.37 2.90 6.51
CA TYR A 1065 -22.03 3.37 7.84
C TYR A 1065 -21.05 4.54 7.83
N GLN A 1066 -20.85 5.19 6.69
CA GLN A 1066 -19.88 6.27 6.51
C GLN A 1066 -20.00 7.37 7.58
N GLY A 1067 -21.23 7.77 7.93
CA GLY A 1067 -21.49 8.78 8.97
C GLY A 1067 -21.30 8.29 10.41
N LEU A 1068 -20.94 7.02 10.66
CA LEU A 1068 -20.69 6.52 12.02
C LEU A 1068 -19.21 6.27 12.29
N VAL A 1069 -18.39 6.14 11.26
CA VAL A 1069 -16.98 5.77 11.36
C VAL A 1069 -16.08 7.01 11.26
N ARG A 1070 -15.98 7.76 12.36
CA ARG A 1070 -15.18 9.00 12.50
C ARG A 1070 -13.85 8.98 11.79
N ASP A 1071 -13.41 10.07 11.17
CA ASP A 1071 -12.00 10.16 10.79
C ASP A 1071 -11.08 10.40 11.99
N GLY A 1072 -9.81 10.00 11.84
CA GLY A 1072 -8.79 10.33 12.83
C GLY A 1072 -8.73 9.41 14.05
N ASP A 1073 -8.01 9.86 15.07
CA ASP A 1073 -7.77 9.12 16.32
C ASP A 1073 -9.02 8.99 17.21
N ARG A 1074 -10.18 9.46 16.74
CA ARG A 1074 -11.46 9.40 17.43
C ARG A 1074 -12.13 8.02 17.30
N ARG A 1075 -11.61 7.13 16.45
CA ARG A 1075 -12.01 5.72 16.38
C ARG A 1075 -11.36 4.94 17.51
N LEU A 1076 -12.17 4.35 18.39
CA LEU A 1076 -11.68 3.63 19.55
C LEU A 1076 -12.18 2.19 19.56
N GLY A 1077 -11.28 1.25 19.85
CA GLY A 1077 -11.60 -0.12 20.23
C GLY A 1077 -11.27 -0.34 21.70
N MET A 1078 -12.20 -0.91 22.46
CA MET A 1078 -12.01 -1.24 23.88
C MET A 1078 -11.51 -2.67 24.04
N TYR A 1079 -10.55 -2.87 24.95
CA TYR A 1079 -10.17 -4.20 25.44
C TYR A 1079 -11.10 -4.59 26.59
N MET A 1080 -12.29 -5.04 26.24
CA MET A 1080 -13.31 -5.48 27.20
C MET A 1080 -13.35 -7.00 27.29
N ASP A 1081 -13.73 -7.52 28.45
CA ASP A 1081 -14.06 -8.92 28.72
C ASP A 1081 -15.41 -9.04 29.45
N ASN A 1082 -16.11 -10.16 29.22
CA ASN A 1082 -17.45 -10.47 29.73
C ASN A 1082 -18.53 -9.44 29.33
N GLU A 1083 -18.33 -8.74 28.23
CA GLU A 1083 -19.35 -7.99 27.51
C GLU A 1083 -19.89 -8.81 26.33
N GLU A 1084 -21.12 -8.54 25.92
CA GLU A 1084 -21.59 -8.90 24.60
C GLU A 1084 -21.06 -7.90 23.58
N LEU A 1085 -20.18 -8.34 22.68
CA LEU A 1085 -19.68 -7.54 21.56
C LEU A 1085 -20.75 -7.50 20.45
N VAL A 1086 -21.14 -6.30 20.04
CA VAL A 1086 -22.06 -6.05 18.91
C VAL A 1086 -21.32 -5.51 17.68
N VAL A 1087 -20.43 -4.54 17.89
CA VAL A 1087 -19.53 -4.02 16.86
C VAL A 1087 -18.09 -4.22 17.31
N GLY A 1088 -17.30 -4.92 16.50
CA GLY A 1088 -15.86 -5.09 16.71
C GLY A 1088 -15.05 -4.01 16.00
N SER A 1089 -13.80 -3.84 16.44
CA SER A 1089 -12.82 -2.93 15.87
C SER A 1089 -11.48 -3.63 15.62
N TYR A 1090 -10.73 -3.16 14.63
CA TYR A 1090 -9.42 -3.65 14.22
C TYR A 1090 -8.44 -2.49 13.98
N ARG A 1091 -7.16 -2.67 14.33
CA ARG A 1091 -6.06 -1.80 13.88
C ARG A 1091 -4.95 -2.63 13.26
N SER A 1092 -4.37 -2.13 12.17
CA SER A 1092 -3.29 -2.79 11.41
C SER A 1092 -1.95 -2.77 12.12
N THR A 1093 -1.45 -1.60 12.52
CA THR A 1093 -0.10 -1.47 13.09
C THR A 1093 -0.05 -0.49 14.28
N PRO A 1094 0.32 -0.94 15.50
CA PRO A 1094 0.39 -2.34 15.91
C PRO A 1094 -0.99 -3.01 15.84
N PHE A 1095 -1.00 -4.34 15.72
CA PHE A 1095 -2.21 -5.15 15.62
C PHE A 1095 -3.05 -5.09 16.89
N HIS A 1096 -4.31 -4.67 16.75
CA HIS A 1096 -5.27 -4.67 17.85
C HIS A 1096 -6.65 -5.15 17.41
N LEU A 1097 -7.35 -5.78 18.36
CA LEU A 1097 -8.74 -6.21 18.25
C LEU A 1097 -9.48 -5.77 19.51
N GLY A 1098 -10.68 -5.24 19.34
CA GLY A 1098 -11.47 -4.76 20.47
C GLY A 1098 -12.94 -4.58 20.11
N THR A 1099 -13.68 -4.00 21.05
CA THR A 1099 -15.12 -3.75 20.94
C THR A 1099 -15.38 -2.25 20.79
N ALA A 1100 -16.15 -1.86 19.78
CA ALA A 1100 -16.61 -0.49 19.56
C ALA A 1100 -18.04 -0.27 20.09
N VAL A 1101 -18.90 -1.29 19.99
CA VAL A 1101 -20.23 -1.30 20.60
C VAL A 1101 -20.39 -2.58 21.39
N GLY A 1102 -20.70 -2.46 22.68
CA GLY A 1102 -20.89 -3.61 23.55
C GLY A 1102 -21.94 -3.41 24.62
N ILE A 1103 -22.37 -4.53 25.21
CA ILE A 1103 -23.41 -4.58 26.24
C ILE A 1103 -22.86 -5.31 27.46
N VAL A 1104 -22.91 -4.65 28.62
CA VAL A 1104 -22.41 -5.19 29.89
C VAL A 1104 -23.60 -5.42 30.83
N PRO A 1105 -23.84 -6.67 31.27
CA PRO A 1105 -24.85 -6.95 32.29
C PRO A 1105 -24.52 -6.25 33.62
N CYS A 1106 -25.52 -5.65 34.26
CA CYS A 1106 -25.32 -4.89 35.51
C CYS A 1106 -26.55 -5.00 36.43
N GLY A 1107 -26.54 -5.98 37.35
CA GLY A 1107 -27.67 -6.26 38.24
C GLY A 1107 -28.94 -6.62 37.45
N LYS A 1108 -30.04 -5.89 37.66
CA LYS A 1108 -31.29 -6.10 36.90
C LYS A 1108 -31.31 -5.44 35.51
N GLY A 1109 -30.36 -4.56 35.22
CA GLY A 1109 -30.30 -3.79 33.98
C GLY A 1109 -29.05 -4.11 33.17
N LYS A 1110 -28.79 -3.29 32.15
CA LYS A 1110 -27.63 -3.41 31.26
C LYS A 1110 -27.01 -2.03 30.99
N VAL A 1111 -25.70 -2.02 30.77
CA VAL A 1111 -24.96 -0.86 30.27
C VAL A 1111 -24.62 -1.11 28.80
N TYR A 1112 -25.11 -0.25 27.92
CA TYR A 1112 -24.78 -0.25 26.50
C TYR A 1112 -23.74 0.84 26.26
N TYR A 1113 -22.67 0.56 25.54
CA TYR A 1113 -21.68 1.55 25.18
C TYR A 1113 -21.40 1.57 23.69
N SER A 1114 -21.07 2.75 23.17
CA SER A 1114 -20.70 2.96 21.77
C SER A 1114 -19.56 3.97 21.65
N THR A 1115 -18.56 3.64 20.82
CA THR A 1115 -17.50 4.56 20.38
C THR A 1115 -17.75 5.10 18.96
N LEU A 1116 -18.86 4.71 18.31
CA LEU A 1116 -19.26 5.21 17.00
C LEU A 1116 -19.74 6.67 17.06
N ASP A 1117 -19.68 7.39 15.95
CA ASP A 1117 -20.16 8.78 15.87
C ASP A 1117 -21.69 8.88 15.78
N LEU A 1118 -22.37 8.51 16.85
CA LEU A 1118 -23.83 8.50 16.84
C LEU A 1118 -24.41 9.90 17.09
N ILE A 1119 -23.92 10.55 18.14
CA ILE A 1119 -24.55 11.75 18.72
C ILE A 1119 -24.33 12.98 17.86
N ASP A 1120 -23.13 13.15 17.30
CA ASP A 1120 -22.78 14.35 16.54
C ASP A 1120 -23.61 14.42 15.23
N HIS A 1121 -24.05 13.28 14.69
CA HIS A 1121 -24.86 13.20 13.45
C HIS A 1121 -26.38 13.33 13.65
N LEU A 1122 -26.92 13.35 14.88
CA LEU A 1122 -28.38 13.36 15.09
C LEU A 1122 -29.08 14.56 14.43
N ASN A 1123 -28.41 15.72 14.42
CA ASN A 1123 -28.95 16.97 13.89
C ASN A 1123 -28.42 17.36 12.51
N GLU A 1124 -27.50 16.59 11.93
CA GLU A 1124 -26.89 16.91 10.63
C GLU A 1124 -27.83 16.62 9.45
N PRO A 1125 -27.97 17.49 8.45
CA PRO A 1125 -28.93 17.30 7.36
C PRO A 1125 -28.56 16.21 6.34
N SER A 1126 -27.38 15.57 6.45
CA SER A 1126 -26.91 14.56 5.49
C SER A 1126 -27.81 13.31 5.46
N GLY A 1127 -27.89 12.68 4.28
CA GLY A 1127 -28.59 11.40 4.08
C GLY A 1127 -27.97 10.27 4.91
N SER A 1128 -26.63 10.20 4.94
CA SER A 1128 -25.90 9.25 5.80
C SER A 1128 -26.25 9.37 7.29
N SER A 1129 -26.62 10.56 7.78
CA SER A 1129 -27.01 10.80 9.17
C SER A 1129 -28.34 10.13 9.55
N GLU A 1130 -29.17 9.73 8.59
CA GLU A 1130 -30.37 8.94 8.87
C GLU A 1130 -30.04 7.57 9.48
N VAL A 1131 -28.84 7.03 9.22
CA VAL A 1131 -28.34 5.79 9.83
C VAL A 1131 -28.07 6.00 11.32
N ALA A 1132 -27.48 7.13 11.70
CA ALA A 1132 -27.29 7.51 13.09
C ALA A 1132 -28.64 7.66 13.82
N ARG A 1133 -29.61 8.33 13.21
CA ARG A 1133 -30.97 8.47 13.78
C ARG A 1133 -31.68 7.13 13.96
N LYS A 1134 -31.55 6.23 12.97
CA LYS A 1134 -32.10 4.88 13.06
C LYS A 1134 -31.45 4.10 14.19
N LEU A 1135 -30.12 4.12 14.28
CA LEU A 1135 -29.38 3.43 15.33
C LEU A 1135 -29.76 3.97 16.71
N PHE A 1136 -29.84 5.29 16.88
CA PHE A 1136 -30.28 5.92 18.12
C PHE A 1136 -31.69 5.48 18.55
N CYS A 1137 -32.65 5.46 17.61
CA CYS A 1137 -34.00 4.94 17.86
C CYS A 1137 -33.97 3.46 18.29
N ASN A 1138 -33.18 2.63 17.62
CA ASN A 1138 -33.05 1.20 17.96
C ASN A 1138 -32.43 0.99 19.34
N PHE A 1139 -31.42 1.79 19.73
CA PHE A 1139 -30.83 1.75 21.07
C PHE A 1139 -31.88 1.98 22.16
N ILE A 1140 -32.74 2.98 22.00
CA ILE A 1140 -33.82 3.26 22.96
C ILE A 1140 -34.88 2.14 22.96
N GLU A 1141 -35.30 1.68 21.78
CA GLU A 1141 -36.32 0.63 21.66
C GLU A 1141 -35.86 -0.69 22.32
N VAL A 1142 -34.61 -1.10 22.06
CA VAL A 1142 -34.00 -2.30 22.65
C VAL A 1142 -33.83 -2.13 24.16
N ALA A 1143 -33.39 -0.96 24.62
CA ALA A 1143 -33.20 -0.64 26.02
C ALA A 1143 -34.50 -0.76 26.85
N VAL A 1144 -35.68 -0.58 26.24
CA VAL A 1144 -36.98 -0.75 26.89
C VAL A 1144 -37.50 -2.19 26.77
N ASN A 1145 -37.41 -2.79 25.58
CA ASN A 1145 -38.04 -4.08 25.29
C ASN A 1145 -37.34 -5.27 25.93
N GLU A 1146 -36.01 -5.27 26.04
CA GLU A 1146 -35.27 -6.38 26.66
C GLU A 1146 -35.41 -6.41 28.20
N ASN A 1147 -35.80 -5.29 28.82
CA ASN A 1147 -36.18 -5.26 30.23
C ASN A 1147 -37.54 -5.95 30.50
N CYS A 1148 -38.26 -6.35 29.45
CA CYS A 1148 -39.56 -7.03 29.55
C CYS A 1148 -39.50 -8.55 29.30
N THR A 1149 -38.35 -9.13 28.95
CA THR A 1149 -38.24 -10.58 28.61
C THR A 1149 -37.09 -11.27 29.34
N HIS A 1150 -37.34 -11.68 30.58
CA HIS A 1150 -37.15 -13.04 31.15
C HIS A 1150 -37.41 -12.97 32.68
N PRO A 1151 -38.30 -13.81 33.25
CA PRO A 1151 -38.42 -14.00 34.70
C PRO A 1151 -37.21 -14.71 35.30
#